data_AF-A0A831KPT7-F1
#
_entry.id   AF-A0A831KPT7-F1
#
_cell.length_a   1.000
_cell.length_b   1.000
_cell.length_c   1.000
_cell.angle_alpha   90.00
_cell.angle_beta   90.00
_cell.angle_gamma   90.00
#
_symmetry.space_group_name_H-M   'P 1'
#
loop_
_entity.id
_entity.type
_entity.pdbx_description
1 polymer ?
#
loop_
_entity_poly.entity_id
_entity_poly.type
_entity_poly.pdbx_seq_one_letter_code
_entity_poly.pdbx_strand_id
1 'polypeptide(L)'
;MAQPKRTPLYPQHISHGANMVEFAGWSMPLNYKTGIIDEHLATRRHAGLFDVSHMGRLLFSGPRALQFLQHVLTNNVRALESQWTSAQYTILPTESGGAVDDAFLYHFKKGEYLLVVNASNLEKDKNFFNTYLPRFEGVEMEDLTDELAMISIQGPKSRSILEQILTDGELPEPFKNSASVIRVSDYDVMVSRTGYTGEPIGFELFVNSSRAASLWNMLVENGARPVGLGARDTLRLEASLPLYGHELGLDQEGNEIPVLALPQARIAVSFSEHKGDFVGREALERQWKTLQQIAREDFSNTDELPRQIRPLALLGKGVARQGAKVFKDNRHIGYVTSGTMVPAWVFDGEGLSSNITEKHFLRAIGLAYVDTELGDKEEVEVEIRGKMVQAMVVPYHLRSEAPPYARPVLPKPQTTATATRIPNKVETLLKKTIENTVWRQRQCINLIPSEMTPSPMVRLLTTMDPAFRYAEHRKLKAFEEMEVFYYQGTDFIAEVEQLVKEEMASYLGCTEVEARPISGQLANMAVFSGLVDYMNRFSRKADPRRIQMVLNNHINKGGHLSAQPMGALRDFVSWTRDWDRPAVVNFPVLKDNPYKIDLAATLELLDQHRPQLIVFGKSMFIHKEPVAEVCRFLAENGLDSVVMCDMAHVLGL
;
A
#
# COMPACT_ATOMS: atom_id res chain seq x y z
N MET A 1 -23.52 37.08 10.30
CA MET A 1 -22.64 35.94 9.94
C MET A 1 -21.21 36.42 10.05
N ALA A 2 -20.33 35.68 10.74
CA ALA A 2 -18.91 36.03 10.81
C ALA A 2 -18.28 35.93 9.41
N GLN A 3 -17.28 36.77 9.10
CA GLN A 3 -16.56 36.64 7.84
C GLN A 3 -15.77 35.31 7.82
N PRO A 4 -15.80 34.56 6.70
CA PRO A 4 -15.05 33.32 6.61
C PRO A 4 -13.55 33.58 6.67
N LYS A 5 -12.82 32.68 7.34
CA LYS A 5 -11.35 32.70 7.42
C LYS A 5 -10.73 32.54 6.02
N ARG A 6 -9.49 33.00 5.85
CA ARG A 6 -8.77 32.93 4.57
C ARG A 6 -7.44 32.23 4.76
N THR A 7 -7.09 31.34 3.85
CA THR A 7 -5.76 30.72 3.85
C THR A 7 -4.70 31.73 3.38
N PRO A 8 -3.41 31.47 3.66
CA PRO A 8 -2.30 32.26 3.11
C PRO A 8 -2.28 32.33 1.58
N LEU A 9 -2.94 31.38 0.91
CA LEU A 9 -3.02 31.27 -0.56
C LEU A 9 -4.26 31.95 -1.16
N TYR A 10 -5.10 32.60 -0.36
CA TYR A 10 -6.28 33.31 -0.85
C TYR A 10 -5.99 34.28 -2.00
N PRO A 11 -4.92 35.12 -1.97
CA PRO A 11 -4.58 35.98 -3.10
C PRO A 11 -4.28 35.20 -4.39
N GLN A 12 -3.60 34.05 -4.28
CA GLN A 12 -3.29 33.17 -5.41
C GLN A 12 -4.58 32.62 -6.02
N HIS A 13 -5.54 32.19 -5.19
CA HIS A 13 -6.84 31.69 -5.66
C HIS A 13 -7.57 32.73 -6.50
N ILE A 14 -7.64 33.97 -6.01
CA ILE A 14 -8.26 35.08 -6.75
C ILE A 14 -7.51 35.37 -8.05
N SER A 15 -6.17 35.40 -8.03
CA SER A 15 -5.37 35.66 -9.23
C SER A 15 -5.53 34.59 -10.32
N HIS A 16 -5.75 33.33 -9.92
CA HIS A 16 -6.02 32.21 -10.83
C HIS A 16 -7.51 32.14 -11.27
N GLY A 17 -8.35 33.10 -10.83
CA GLY A 17 -9.76 33.19 -11.17
C GLY A 17 -10.60 32.07 -10.57
N ALA A 18 -10.29 31.66 -9.34
CA ALA A 18 -11.09 30.69 -8.61
C ALA A 18 -12.50 31.21 -8.30
N ASN A 19 -13.48 30.31 -8.38
CA ASN A 19 -14.80 30.51 -7.82
C ASN A 19 -14.76 30.16 -6.32
N MET A 20 -14.85 31.18 -5.46
CA MET A 20 -14.71 31.02 -4.01
C MET A 20 -16.04 30.71 -3.34
N VAL A 21 -16.04 29.75 -2.41
CA VAL A 21 -17.20 29.37 -1.58
C VAL A 21 -16.83 29.34 -0.11
N GLU A 22 -17.83 29.46 0.76
CA GLU A 22 -17.65 29.16 2.18
C GLU A 22 -17.67 27.64 2.38
N PHE A 23 -16.61 27.11 2.98
CA PHE A 23 -16.46 25.70 3.31
C PHE A 23 -15.84 25.56 4.70
N ALA A 24 -16.57 24.95 5.64
CA ALA A 24 -16.14 24.79 7.04
C ALA A 24 -15.66 26.10 7.71
N GLY A 25 -16.30 27.23 7.39
CA GLY A 25 -15.92 28.55 7.93
C GLY A 25 -14.72 29.22 7.23
N TRP A 26 -14.20 28.64 6.15
CA TRP A 26 -13.12 29.17 5.33
C TRP A 26 -13.61 29.59 3.93
N SER A 27 -12.98 30.60 3.35
CA SER A 27 -13.19 30.99 1.95
C SER A 27 -12.22 30.21 1.06
N MET A 28 -12.73 29.20 0.36
CA MET A 28 -11.94 28.21 -0.39
C MET A 28 -12.35 28.16 -1.86
N PRO A 29 -11.44 27.81 -2.78
CA PRO A 29 -11.77 27.63 -4.20
C PRO A 29 -12.62 26.37 -4.40
N LEU A 30 -13.86 26.50 -4.87
CA LEU A 30 -14.68 25.37 -5.31
C LEU A 30 -14.07 24.74 -6.57
N ASN A 31 -13.68 25.59 -7.51
CA ASN A 31 -13.06 25.27 -8.78
C ASN A 31 -12.37 26.51 -9.35
N TYR A 32 -11.45 26.31 -10.28
CA TYR A 32 -10.82 27.32 -11.11
C TYR A 32 -11.52 27.41 -12.48
N LYS A 33 -11.00 28.24 -13.39
CA LYS A 33 -11.62 28.53 -14.70
C LYS A 33 -11.88 27.30 -15.57
N THR A 34 -11.05 26.25 -15.45
CA THR A 34 -11.21 25.00 -16.20
C THR A 34 -12.41 24.17 -15.71
N GLY A 35 -12.80 24.34 -14.45
CA GLY A 35 -13.92 23.62 -13.85
C GLY A 35 -13.55 22.24 -13.31
N ILE A 36 -14.48 21.69 -12.52
CA ILE A 36 -14.29 20.47 -11.72
C ILE A 36 -13.87 19.26 -12.58
N ILE A 37 -14.45 19.13 -13.78
CA ILE A 37 -14.18 17.98 -14.67
C ILE A 37 -12.71 17.99 -15.11
N ASP A 38 -12.26 19.13 -15.65
CA ASP A 38 -10.90 19.26 -16.17
C ASP A 38 -9.85 19.21 -15.05
N GLU A 39 -10.15 19.76 -13.88
CA GLU A 39 -9.30 19.67 -12.70
C GLU A 39 -9.11 18.23 -12.21
N HIS A 40 -10.19 17.46 -12.14
CA HIS A 40 -10.14 16.03 -11.82
C HIS A 40 -9.28 15.27 -12.84
N LEU A 41 -9.60 15.42 -14.12
CA LEU A 41 -8.91 14.74 -15.21
C LEU A 41 -7.43 15.12 -15.30
N ALA A 42 -7.11 16.39 -15.03
CA ALA A 42 -5.75 16.89 -14.92
C ALA A 42 -4.97 16.21 -13.79
N THR A 43 -5.60 15.98 -12.64
CA THR A 43 -4.98 15.25 -11.52
C THR A 43 -4.66 13.81 -11.90
N ARG A 44 -5.58 13.11 -12.59
CA ARG A 44 -5.40 11.71 -13.05
C ARG A 44 -4.29 11.52 -14.09
N ARG A 45 -4.00 12.55 -14.90
CA ARG A 45 -3.06 12.46 -16.04
C ARG A 45 -1.75 13.22 -15.80
N HIS A 46 -1.75 14.22 -14.93
CA HIS A 46 -0.63 15.14 -14.71
C HIS A 46 -0.33 15.33 -13.21
N ALA A 47 -0.56 16.52 -12.66
CA ALA A 47 -0.36 16.87 -11.26
C ALA A 47 -1.37 17.95 -10.87
N GLY A 48 -2.31 17.62 -9.99
CA GLY A 48 -3.22 18.56 -9.36
C GLY A 48 -2.62 19.14 -8.09
N LEU A 49 -2.78 20.45 -7.89
CA LEU A 49 -2.25 21.23 -6.77
C LEU A 49 -3.40 21.79 -5.94
N PHE A 50 -3.48 21.38 -4.68
CA PHE A 50 -4.59 21.71 -3.78
C PHE A 50 -4.08 22.55 -2.62
N ASP A 51 -4.78 23.63 -2.31
CA ASP A 51 -4.63 24.31 -1.03
C ASP A 51 -5.49 23.59 0.00
N VAL A 52 -4.83 22.97 0.98
CA VAL A 52 -5.47 22.28 2.10
C VAL A 52 -5.15 22.95 3.43
N SER A 53 -4.72 24.21 3.40
CA SER A 53 -4.37 25.02 4.57
C SER A 53 -5.57 25.44 5.44
N HIS A 54 -6.77 24.90 5.17
CA HIS A 54 -7.95 25.07 6.01
C HIS A 54 -8.06 23.98 7.09
N MET A 55 -7.36 22.84 6.92
CA MET A 55 -7.35 21.73 7.89
C MET A 55 -6.65 22.13 9.19
N GLY A 56 -7.05 21.59 10.34
CA GLY A 56 -6.37 21.89 11.61
C GLY A 56 -4.98 21.26 11.64
N ARG A 57 -3.96 21.97 12.17
CA ARG A 57 -2.59 21.45 12.35
C ARG A 57 -2.18 21.60 13.80
N LEU A 58 -2.23 20.51 14.57
CA LEU A 58 -1.91 20.49 16.00
C LEU A 58 -0.56 19.82 16.22
N LEU A 59 0.42 20.55 16.75
CA LEU A 59 1.72 20.02 17.11
C LEU A 59 1.69 19.53 18.56
N PHE A 60 2.05 18.26 18.76
CA PHE A 60 2.24 17.67 20.07
C PHE A 60 3.72 17.43 20.34
N SER A 61 4.20 17.89 21.48
CA SER A 61 5.60 17.76 21.89
C SER A 61 5.72 17.45 23.39
N GLY A 62 6.95 17.12 23.81
CA GLY A 62 7.28 16.84 25.20
C GLY A 62 7.44 15.35 25.54
N PRO A 63 7.99 15.03 26.73
CA PRO A 63 8.47 13.68 27.06
C PRO A 63 7.38 12.60 27.07
N ARG A 64 6.12 12.98 27.26
CA ARG A 64 4.97 12.06 27.29
C ARG A 64 4.07 12.13 26.05
N ALA A 65 4.46 12.87 25.01
CA ALA A 65 3.64 13.06 23.81
C ALA A 65 3.28 11.73 23.12
N LEU A 66 4.25 10.82 22.97
CA LEU A 66 4.00 9.49 22.40
C LEU A 66 3.00 8.69 23.24
N GLN A 67 3.12 8.71 24.57
CA GLN A 67 2.18 7.99 25.46
C GLN A 67 0.77 8.58 25.39
N PHE A 68 0.67 9.91 25.36
CA PHE A 68 -0.60 10.62 25.21
C PHE A 68 -1.27 10.24 23.88
N LEU A 69 -0.55 10.36 22.76
CA LEU A 69 -1.08 10.05 21.43
C LEU A 69 -1.43 8.56 21.29
N GLN A 70 -0.67 7.64 21.89
CA GLN A 70 -1.04 6.22 21.97
C GLN A 70 -2.38 6.01 22.69
N HIS A 71 -2.72 6.83 23.68
CA HIS A 71 -3.95 6.70 24.45
C HIS A 71 -5.17 7.31 23.74
N VAL A 72 -5.01 8.43 23.02
CA VAL A 72 -6.14 9.16 22.44
C VAL A 72 -6.38 8.88 20.96
N LEU A 73 -5.46 8.18 20.28
CA LEU A 73 -5.57 7.82 18.86
C LEU A 73 -5.66 6.31 18.69
N THR A 74 -6.33 5.82 17.63
CA THR A 74 -6.52 4.38 17.40
C THR A 74 -5.34 3.65 16.75
N ASN A 75 -4.40 4.36 16.12
CA ASN A 75 -3.25 3.72 15.47
C ASN A 75 -2.00 3.68 16.38
N ASN A 76 -1.00 2.86 16.05
CA ASN A 76 0.21 2.71 16.86
C ASN A 76 1.24 3.80 16.53
N VAL A 77 1.21 4.90 17.28
CA VAL A 77 2.09 6.08 17.15
C VAL A 77 3.57 5.72 17.18
N ARG A 78 3.95 4.71 17.97
CA ARG A 78 5.35 4.27 18.06
C ARG A 78 5.91 3.75 16.72
N ALA A 79 5.05 3.23 15.84
CA ALA A 79 5.50 2.78 14.52
C ALA A 79 6.04 3.93 13.65
N LEU A 80 5.69 5.19 13.94
CA LEU A 80 6.17 6.38 13.24
C LEU A 80 7.63 6.72 13.49
N GLU A 81 8.26 6.15 14.53
CA GLU A 81 9.69 6.33 14.79
C GLU A 81 10.57 5.35 13.98
N SER A 82 9.96 4.58 13.06
CA SER A 82 10.67 3.64 12.17
C SER A 82 11.09 4.28 10.85
N GLN A 83 12.10 3.72 10.19
CA GLN A 83 12.57 4.19 8.86
C GLN A 83 11.55 4.02 7.71
N TRP A 84 10.44 3.31 7.96
CA TRP A 84 9.51 2.88 6.91
C TRP A 84 8.24 3.73 6.82
N THR A 85 7.91 4.44 7.89
CA THR A 85 6.69 5.23 8.00
C THR A 85 6.93 6.33 9.00
N SER A 86 6.60 7.54 8.60
CA SER A 86 6.65 8.72 9.46
C SER A 86 5.38 9.53 9.34
N ALA A 87 4.33 8.95 8.75
CA ALA A 87 2.96 9.40 8.84
C ALA A 87 2.01 8.20 8.95
N GLN A 88 0.81 8.42 9.50
CA GLN A 88 -0.25 7.41 9.52
C GLN A 88 -1.65 8.03 9.59
N TYR A 89 -2.61 7.34 8.97
CA TYR A 89 -4.02 7.59 9.17
C TYR A 89 -4.46 7.02 10.52
N THR A 90 -5.26 7.76 11.28
CA THR A 90 -5.71 7.38 12.62
C THR A 90 -7.09 7.97 12.90
N ILE A 91 -7.82 7.37 13.84
CA ILE A 91 -9.11 7.87 14.32
C ILE A 91 -8.93 8.48 15.72
N LEU A 92 -9.68 9.53 16.01
CA LEU A 92 -9.98 10.01 17.36
C LEU A 92 -11.28 9.30 17.78
N PRO A 93 -11.21 8.24 18.59
CA PRO A 93 -12.36 7.40 18.85
C PRO A 93 -13.26 8.00 19.92
N THR A 94 -14.56 7.70 19.85
CA THR A 94 -15.46 7.81 21.01
C THR A 94 -15.37 6.54 21.87
N GLU A 95 -15.82 6.62 23.13
CA GLU A 95 -15.84 5.44 24.02
C GLU A 95 -16.76 4.32 23.50
N SER A 96 -17.79 4.66 22.71
CA SER A 96 -18.70 3.73 22.04
C SER A 96 -18.15 3.12 20.74
N GLY A 97 -16.94 3.51 20.30
CA GLY A 97 -16.30 2.96 19.11
C GLY A 97 -16.70 3.63 17.79
N GLY A 98 -17.33 4.80 17.84
CA GLY A 98 -17.43 5.71 16.70
C GLY A 98 -16.26 6.70 16.64
N ALA A 99 -16.41 7.76 15.84
CA ALA A 99 -15.35 8.72 15.55
C ALA A 99 -15.72 10.15 15.95
N VAL A 100 -14.90 10.74 16.82
CA VAL A 100 -14.86 12.19 17.02
C VAL A 100 -14.33 12.86 15.76
N ASP A 101 -13.22 12.37 15.22
CA ASP A 101 -12.69 12.76 13.91
C ASP A 101 -11.81 11.66 13.33
N ASP A 102 -11.53 11.73 12.04
CA ASP A 102 -10.39 11.06 11.43
C ASP A 102 -9.25 12.05 11.16
N ALA A 103 -8.02 11.57 11.27
CA ALA A 103 -6.85 12.44 11.23
C ALA A 103 -5.64 11.75 10.61
N PHE A 104 -4.63 12.56 10.27
CA PHE A 104 -3.33 12.07 9.84
C PHE A 104 -2.24 12.59 10.77
N LEU A 105 -1.48 11.68 11.37
CA LEU A 105 -0.39 12.00 12.28
C LEU A 105 0.93 11.91 11.53
N TYR A 106 1.77 12.94 11.62
CA TYR A 106 3.08 13.03 10.99
C TYR A 106 4.19 13.16 12.04
N HIS A 107 5.35 12.58 11.73
CA HIS A 107 6.55 12.60 12.55
C HIS A 107 7.74 13.05 11.69
N PHE A 108 7.95 14.37 11.62
CA PHE A 108 9.06 14.96 10.86
C PHE A 108 10.35 15.09 11.67
N LYS A 109 10.22 15.25 12.99
CA LYS A 109 11.31 15.50 13.93
C LYS A 109 11.09 14.66 15.18
N LYS A 110 12.19 14.16 15.74
CA LYS A 110 12.16 13.33 16.95
C LYS A 110 11.49 14.08 18.11
N GLY A 111 10.53 13.44 18.76
CA GLY A 111 9.78 14.02 19.88
C GLY A 111 8.66 15.00 19.50
N GLU A 112 8.45 15.27 18.22
CA GLU A 112 7.41 16.14 17.69
C GLU A 112 6.43 15.36 16.80
N TYR A 113 5.14 15.62 16.98
CA TYR A 113 4.07 14.93 16.27
C TYR A 113 3.05 15.94 15.75
N LEU A 114 2.97 16.11 14.43
CA LEU A 114 2.03 17.03 13.80
C LEU A 114 0.77 16.26 13.42
N LEU A 115 -0.34 16.51 14.09
CA LEU A 115 -1.64 15.93 13.78
C LEU A 115 -2.44 16.88 12.88
N VAL A 116 -2.85 16.39 11.72
CA VAL A 116 -3.75 17.11 10.81
C VAL A 116 -5.16 16.58 10.96
N VAL A 117 -6.09 17.47 11.34
CA VAL A 117 -7.51 17.19 11.62
C VAL A 117 -8.43 17.91 10.64
N ASN A 118 -9.69 17.48 10.53
CA ASN A 118 -10.63 18.09 9.60
C ASN A 118 -10.97 19.53 10.01
N ALA A 119 -11.10 20.44 9.03
CA ALA A 119 -11.29 21.87 9.27
C ALA A 119 -12.52 22.19 10.13
N SER A 120 -13.62 21.46 9.93
CA SER A 120 -14.87 21.63 10.68
C SER A 120 -14.79 21.13 12.12
N ASN A 121 -13.79 20.31 12.45
CA ASN A 121 -13.67 19.60 13.72
C ASN A 121 -12.60 20.17 14.65
N LEU A 122 -11.73 21.07 14.18
CA LEU A 122 -10.59 21.62 14.94
C LEU A 122 -10.91 21.94 16.42
N GLU A 123 -11.95 22.73 16.69
CA GLU A 123 -12.30 23.10 18.07
C GLU A 123 -12.88 21.92 18.87
N LYS A 124 -13.64 21.03 18.20
CA LYS A 124 -14.15 19.80 18.81
C LYS A 124 -12.99 18.86 19.20
N ASP A 125 -11.98 18.76 18.35
CA ASP A 125 -10.81 17.90 18.57
C ASP A 125 -9.90 18.47 19.66
N LYS A 126 -9.68 19.79 19.68
CA LYS A 126 -8.98 20.46 20.80
C LYS A 126 -9.66 20.20 22.13
N ASN A 127 -11.00 20.27 22.18
CA ASN A 127 -11.76 19.95 23.39
C ASN A 127 -11.62 18.47 23.80
N PHE A 128 -11.64 17.56 22.83
CA PHE A 128 -11.36 16.15 23.06
C PHE A 128 -9.96 15.96 23.70
N PHE A 129 -8.90 16.53 23.11
CA PHE A 129 -7.54 16.43 23.65
C PHE A 129 -7.40 17.05 25.04
N ASN A 130 -7.99 18.24 25.26
CA ASN A 130 -7.98 18.93 26.55
C ASN A 130 -8.62 18.12 27.69
N THR A 131 -9.49 17.17 27.36
CA THR A 131 -10.09 16.26 28.35
C THR A 131 -9.08 15.25 28.91
N TYR A 132 -8.06 14.88 28.12
CA TYR A 132 -7.07 13.86 28.51
C TYR A 132 -5.70 14.45 28.85
N LEU A 133 -5.32 15.61 28.28
CA LEU A 133 -4.03 16.28 28.50
C LEU A 133 -3.62 16.39 29.98
N PRO A 134 -4.52 16.73 30.95
CA PRO A 134 -4.13 16.81 32.36
C PRO A 134 -3.57 15.51 32.97
N ARG A 135 -3.80 14.34 32.35
CA ARG A 135 -3.26 13.04 32.79
C ARG A 135 -1.81 12.82 32.33
N PHE A 136 -1.33 13.62 31.39
CA PHE A 136 -0.03 13.49 30.74
C PHE A 136 0.79 14.79 30.89
N GLU A 137 1.33 15.01 32.09
CA GLU A 137 2.25 16.11 32.41
C GLU A 137 3.41 16.21 31.41
N GLY A 138 3.72 17.45 31.04
CA GLY A 138 4.80 17.78 30.10
C GLY A 138 4.42 17.59 28.63
N VAL A 139 3.17 17.26 28.30
CA VAL A 139 2.68 17.29 26.91
C VAL A 139 2.18 18.69 26.58
N GLU A 140 2.71 19.27 25.50
CA GLU A 140 2.24 20.53 24.96
C GLU A 140 1.48 20.27 23.66
N MET A 141 0.36 20.97 23.48
CA MET A 141 -0.42 20.99 22.25
C MET A 141 -0.45 22.43 21.72
N GLU A 142 0.20 22.67 20.60
CA GLU A 142 0.24 23.95 19.90
C GLU A 142 -0.61 23.89 18.63
N ASP A 143 -1.41 24.91 18.38
CA ASP A 143 -2.23 25.03 17.17
C ASP A 143 -1.45 25.83 16.12
N LEU A 144 -0.86 25.14 15.14
CA LEU A 144 -0.05 25.71 14.07
C LEU A 144 -0.85 25.98 12.78
N THR A 145 -2.17 26.05 12.88
CA THR A 145 -3.09 26.16 11.74
C THR A 145 -2.84 27.44 10.93
N ASP A 146 -2.49 28.55 11.58
CA ASP A 146 -2.25 29.83 10.91
C ASP A 146 -0.76 30.00 10.52
N GLU A 147 0.17 29.38 11.24
CA GLU A 147 1.63 29.47 11.05
C GLU A 147 2.16 28.58 9.92
N LEU A 148 1.55 27.40 9.70
CA LEU A 148 1.97 26.43 8.69
C LEU A 148 0.91 26.28 7.60
N ALA A 149 1.22 26.66 6.36
CA ALA A 149 0.40 26.31 5.20
C ALA A 149 0.59 24.84 4.82
N MET A 150 -0.47 24.24 4.25
CA MET A 150 -0.47 22.85 3.80
C MET A 150 -0.94 22.78 2.35
N ILE A 151 -0.11 22.23 1.48
CA ILE A 151 -0.33 22.13 0.04
C ILE A 151 -0.25 20.65 -0.36
N SER A 152 -1.19 20.16 -1.16
CA SER A 152 -1.15 18.79 -1.68
C SER A 152 -0.87 18.81 -3.18
N ILE A 153 0.12 18.05 -3.64
CA ILE A 153 0.42 17.85 -5.06
C ILE A 153 0.26 16.38 -5.45
N GLN A 154 -0.72 16.07 -6.29
CA GLN A 154 -1.22 14.71 -6.50
C GLN A 154 -1.26 14.37 -7.99
N GLY A 155 -0.78 13.20 -8.39
CA GLY A 155 -0.78 12.74 -9.78
C GLY A 155 0.58 12.21 -10.26
N PRO A 156 0.60 11.57 -11.45
CA PRO A 156 1.77 10.91 -12.02
C PRO A 156 2.99 11.83 -12.23
N LYS A 157 2.80 13.16 -12.30
CA LYS A 157 3.88 14.14 -12.50
C LYS A 157 4.32 14.87 -11.23
N SER A 158 3.67 14.62 -10.09
CA SER A 158 3.99 15.31 -8.82
C SER A 158 5.45 15.14 -8.43
N ARG A 159 6.00 13.93 -8.55
CA ARG A 159 7.40 13.64 -8.24
C ARG A 159 8.36 14.47 -9.08
N SER A 160 8.22 14.44 -10.40
CA SER A 160 9.10 15.17 -11.31
C SER A 160 9.05 16.69 -11.09
N ILE A 161 7.88 17.23 -10.73
CA ILE A 161 7.71 18.66 -10.43
C ILE A 161 8.44 19.02 -9.14
N LEU A 162 8.34 18.19 -8.10
CA LEU A 162 9.06 18.43 -6.84
C LEU A 162 10.58 18.32 -7.01
N GLU A 163 11.05 17.33 -7.79
CA GLU A 163 12.48 17.17 -8.10
C GLU A 163 13.06 18.41 -8.80
N GLN A 164 12.28 19.15 -9.59
CA GLN A 164 12.73 20.36 -10.29
C GLN A 164 12.95 21.57 -9.38
N ILE A 165 12.24 21.65 -8.25
CA ILE A 165 12.35 22.77 -7.31
C ILE A 165 13.22 22.43 -6.08
N LEU A 166 13.64 21.17 -5.96
CA LEU A 166 14.45 20.66 -4.88
C LEU A 166 15.86 21.26 -4.93
N THR A 167 16.26 21.95 -3.86
CA THR A 167 17.63 22.49 -3.71
C THR A 167 18.52 21.53 -2.93
N ASP A 168 18.01 20.92 -1.87
CA ASP A 168 18.70 19.91 -1.06
C ASP A 168 17.69 18.97 -0.36
N GLY A 169 18.15 17.82 0.11
CA GLY A 169 17.33 16.77 0.71
C GLY A 169 16.84 15.73 -0.30
N GLU A 170 15.94 14.85 0.14
CA GLU A 170 15.37 13.77 -0.69
C GLU A 170 13.87 13.65 -0.45
N LEU A 171 13.13 13.33 -1.52
CA LEU A 171 11.70 13.07 -1.41
C LEU A 171 11.45 11.76 -0.62
N PRO A 172 10.35 11.69 0.15
CA PRO A 172 10.08 10.54 1.00
C PRO A 172 9.54 9.36 0.19
N GLU A 173 10.44 8.67 -0.52
CA GLU A 173 10.18 7.51 -1.36
C GLU A 173 11.05 6.30 -0.96
N PRO A 174 10.66 5.07 -1.30
CA PRO A 174 9.53 4.65 -2.12
C PRO A 174 8.28 4.26 -1.33
N PHE A 175 8.25 4.49 -0.02
CA PHE A 175 7.14 4.06 0.84
C PHE A 175 5.97 5.05 0.79
N LYS A 176 4.76 4.55 1.02
CA LYS A 176 3.61 5.43 1.26
C LYS A 176 3.65 5.83 2.73
N ASN A 177 3.20 7.04 3.06
CA ASN A 177 3.24 7.60 4.41
C ASN A 177 4.66 7.72 5.01
N SER A 178 5.69 7.77 4.17
CA SER A 178 7.00 8.30 4.58
C SER A 178 6.97 9.82 4.51
N ALA A 179 7.85 10.43 5.28
CA ALA A 179 8.01 11.86 5.39
C ALA A 179 9.49 12.22 5.50
N SER A 180 9.86 13.37 4.96
CA SER A 180 11.21 13.94 4.99
C SER A 180 11.12 15.47 5.08
N VAL A 181 12.26 16.11 5.33
CA VAL A 181 12.40 17.56 5.20
C VAL A 181 13.29 17.81 4.00
N ILE A 182 12.81 18.61 3.06
CA ILE A 182 13.58 19.06 1.90
C ILE A 182 13.84 20.56 1.99
N ARG A 183 14.83 21.03 1.23
CA ARG A 183 15.09 22.46 1.06
C ARG A 183 14.65 22.92 -0.31
N VAL A 184 13.87 24.00 -0.35
CA VAL A 184 13.45 24.68 -1.57
C VAL A 184 13.90 26.12 -1.47
N SER A 185 14.81 26.55 -2.35
CA SER A 185 15.46 27.85 -2.25
C SER A 185 16.18 28.03 -0.90
N ASP A 186 15.76 29.00 -0.08
CA ASP A 186 16.37 29.35 1.21
C ASP A 186 15.62 28.78 2.43
N TYR A 187 14.54 28.01 2.24
CA TYR A 187 13.70 27.51 3.34
C TYR A 187 13.40 26.01 3.26
N ASP A 188 13.05 25.46 4.43
CA ASP A 188 12.72 24.06 4.58
C ASP A 188 11.22 23.82 4.30
N VAL A 189 10.93 22.67 3.69
CA VAL A 189 9.59 22.18 3.41
C VAL A 189 9.50 20.77 3.96
N MET A 190 8.56 20.53 4.86
CA MET A 190 8.23 19.20 5.35
C MET A 190 7.37 18.51 4.30
N VAL A 191 7.79 17.34 3.82
CA VAL A 191 7.14 16.61 2.73
C VAL A 191 6.72 15.25 3.22
N SER A 192 5.50 14.84 2.92
CA SER A 192 5.03 13.48 3.15
C SER A 192 4.44 12.87 1.89
N ARG A 193 4.68 11.58 1.66
CA ARG A 193 4.05 10.81 0.58
C ARG A 193 2.66 10.32 1.00
N THR A 194 1.78 11.31 1.19
CA THR A 194 0.37 11.15 1.57
C THR A 194 -0.52 11.84 0.53
N GLY A 195 -1.83 11.63 0.65
CA GLY A 195 -2.78 12.21 -0.29
C GLY A 195 -4.19 11.66 -0.17
N TYR A 196 -5.12 12.43 -0.71
CA TYR A 196 -6.57 12.21 -0.60
C TYR A 196 -7.25 12.02 -1.97
N THR A 197 -6.51 11.47 -2.94
CA THR A 197 -6.97 11.37 -4.34
C THR A 197 -6.99 9.94 -4.88
N GLY A 198 -6.31 9.00 -4.22
CA GLY A 198 -6.09 7.65 -4.73
C GLY A 198 -4.99 7.53 -5.80
N GLU A 199 -4.34 8.65 -6.17
CA GLU A 199 -3.17 8.60 -7.06
C GLU A 199 -2.02 7.79 -6.44
N PRO A 200 -1.28 7.00 -7.23
CA PRO A 200 -0.14 6.23 -6.74
C PRO A 200 1.07 7.11 -6.38
N ILE A 201 1.13 8.31 -6.97
CA ILE A 201 2.20 9.29 -6.78
C ILE A 201 1.55 10.60 -6.34
N GLY A 202 1.95 11.10 -5.18
CA GLY A 202 1.41 12.30 -4.58
C GLY A 202 2.11 12.63 -3.27
N PHE A 203 2.12 13.91 -2.92
CA PHE A 203 2.79 14.43 -1.74
C PHE A 203 1.96 15.52 -1.09
N GLU A 204 2.13 15.68 0.22
CA GLU A 204 1.65 16.82 1.00
C GLU A 204 2.85 17.58 1.57
N LEU A 205 2.79 18.89 1.45
CA LEU A 205 3.87 19.83 1.73
C LEU A 205 3.41 20.76 2.85
N PHE A 206 4.24 20.90 3.87
CA PHE A 206 4.01 21.83 4.97
C PHE A 206 5.15 22.85 4.97
N VAL A 207 4.77 24.13 4.99
CA VAL A 207 5.70 25.25 4.91
C VAL A 207 5.18 26.39 5.76
N ASN A 208 6.06 27.24 6.28
CA ASN A 208 5.64 28.47 6.95
C ASN A 208 4.72 29.30 6.02
N SER A 209 3.61 29.79 6.56
CA SER A 209 2.58 30.53 5.82
C SER A 209 3.13 31.70 5.01
N SER A 210 4.19 32.37 5.49
CA SER A 210 4.86 33.48 4.76
C SER A 210 5.52 33.04 3.44
N ARG A 211 5.85 31.75 3.28
CA ARG A 211 6.49 31.17 2.09
C ARG A 211 5.51 30.40 1.21
N ALA A 212 4.27 30.19 1.64
CA ALA A 212 3.26 29.41 0.93
C ALA A 212 3.03 29.91 -0.51
N ALA A 213 2.88 31.23 -0.66
CA ALA A 213 2.72 31.89 -1.96
C ALA A 213 3.88 31.59 -2.93
N SER A 214 5.12 31.65 -2.43
CA SER A 214 6.32 31.38 -3.20
C SER A 214 6.35 29.93 -3.66
N LEU A 215 6.12 28.99 -2.73
CA LEU A 215 6.09 27.56 -3.03
C LEU A 215 4.99 27.21 -4.05
N TRP A 216 3.78 27.75 -3.85
CA TRP A 216 2.65 27.53 -4.75
C TRP A 216 2.98 27.99 -6.18
N ASN A 217 3.49 29.21 -6.34
CA ASN A 217 3.83 29.75 -7.65
C ASN A 217 4.91 28.92 -8.34
N MET A 218 5.98 28.52 -7.63
CA MET A 218 7.02 27.65 -8.20
C MET A 218 6.46 26.31 -8.68
N LEU A 219 5.54 25.70 -7.93
CA LEU A 219 4.89 24.44 -8.34
C LEU A 219 4.04 24.62 -9.59
N VAL A 220 3.28 25.72 -9.68
CA VAL A 220 2.46 26.04 -10.87
C VAL A 220 3.35 26.33 -12.08
N GLU A 221 4.42 27.09 -11.93
CA GLU A 221 5.39 27.40 -12.99
C GLU A 221 6.06 26.13 -13.55
N ASN A 222 6.29 25.12 -12.71
CA ASN A 222 6.82 23.81 -13.12
C ASN A 222 5.73 22.83 -13.62
N GLY A 223 4.48 23.27 -13.76
CA GLY A 223 3.41 22.55 -14.45
C GLY A 223 2.31 21.97 -13.57
N ALA A 224 2.38 22.14 -12.25
CA ALA A 224 1.27 21.74 -11.37
C ALA A 224 0.03 22.58 -11.67
N ARG A 225 -1.15 21.96 -11.64
CA ARG A 225 -2.42 22.63 -11.99
C ARG A 225 -3.25 22.88 -10.74
N PRO A 226 -3.64 24.12 -10.43
CA PRO A 226 -4.55 24.39 -9.32
C PRO A 226 -5.85 23.59 -9.40
N VAL A 227 -6.27 22.99 -8.28
CA VAL A 227 -7.48 22.18 -8.17
C VAL A 227 -8.29 22.59 -6.94
N GLY A 228 -9.60 22.78 -7.13
CA GLY A 228 -10.55 23.20 -6.10
C GLY A 228 -11.21 22.04 -5.35
N LEU A 229 -12.04 22.40 -4.37
CA LEU A 229 -12.76 21.47 -3.49
C LEU A 229 -13.70 20.52 -4.24
N GLY A 230 -14.33 20.97 -5.34
CA GLY A 230 -15.25 20.14 -6.10
C GLY A 230 -14.55 18.94 -6.74
N ALA A 231 -13.36 19.17 -7.32
CA ALA A 231 -12.55 18.09 -7.88
C ALA A 231 -11.94 17.22 -6.77
N ARG A 232 -11.52 17.81 -5.64
CA ARG A 232 -11.08 17.05 -4.45
C ARG A 232 -12.14 16.03 -4.00
N ASP A 233 -13.41 16.43 -3.92
CA ASP A 233 -14.51 15.52 -3.56
C ASP A 233 -14.75 14.42 -4.60
N THR A 234 -14.66 14.73 -5.90
CA THR A 234 -14.78 13.69 -6.94
C THR A 234 -13.61 12.68 -6.90
N LEU A 235 -12.38 13.15 -6.65
CA LEU A 235 -11.17 12.32 -6.62
C LEU A 235 -11.16 11.38 -5.39
N ARG A 236 -11.50 11.89 -4.21
CA ARG A 236 -11.58 11.10 -2.97
C ARG A 236 -12.69 10.06 -3.05
N LEU A 237 -13.85 10.44 -3.61
CA LEU A 237 -14.99 9.54 -3.74
C LEU A 237 -14.68 8.39 -4.69
N GLU A 238 -14.00 8.69 -5.79
CA GLU A 238 -13.52 7.69 -6.73
C GLU A 238 -12.47 6.75 -6.11
N ALA A 239 -11.66 7.24 -5.19
CA ALA A 239 -10.75 6.42 -4.40
C ALA A 239 -11.44 5.71 -3.21
N SER A 240 -12.76 5.88 -3.04
CA SER A 240 -13.55 5.40 -1.91
C SER A 240 -13.00 5.84 -0.54
N LEU A 241 -12.45 7.06 -0.46
CA LEU A 241 -11.94 7.64 0.79
C LEU A 241 -13.08 8.34 1.55
N PRO A 242 -13.12 8.18 2.90
CA PRO A 242 -14.19 8.73 3.73
C PRO A 242 -14.10 10.25 3.81
N LEU A 243 -15.22 10.91 4.00
CA LEU A 243 -15.31 12.30 4.45
C LEU A 243 -16.05 12.35 5.79
N TYR A 244 -15.45 12.98 6.81
CA TYR A 244 -16.13 13.15 8.09
C TYR A 244 -17.46 13.91 7.93
N GLY A 245 -18.51 13.46 8.61
CA GLY A 245 -19.88 13.95 8.45
C GLY A 245 -20.66 13.23 7.35
N HIS A 246 -20.02 12.31 6.62
CA HIS A 246 -20.65 11.46 5.60
C HIS A 246 -20.45 9.97 5.91
N GLU A 247 -19.19 9.51 5.91
CA GLU A 247 -18.84 8.10 6.16
C GLU A 247 -18.42 7.84 7.61
N LEU A 248 -18.22 8.90 8.40
CA LEU A 248 -17.84 8.89 9.81
C LEU A 248 -18.66 9.96 10.55
N GLY A 249 -18.90 9.75 11.83
CA GLY A 249 -19.75 10.62 12.66
C GLY A 249 -21.15 10.01 12.82
N LEU A 250 -22.19 10.82 12.60
CA LEU A 250 -23.58 10.36 12.72
C LEU A 250 -24.15 9.95 11.36
N ASP A 251 -24.94 8.89 11.33
CA ASP A 251 -25.68 8.44 10.16
C ASP A 251 -26.95 9.29 9.91
N GLN A 252 -27.66 8.94 8.84
CA GLN A 252 -28.90 9.62 8.44
C GLN A 252 -30.02 9.52 9.49
N GLU A 253 -29.94 8.55 10.39
CA GLU A 253 -30.90 8.25 11.46
C GLU A 253 -30.46 8.87 12.80
N GLY A 254 -29.29 9.54 12.84
CA GLY A 254 -28.74 10.18 14.03
C GLY A 254 -27.95 9.25 14.95
N ASN A 255 -27.70 8.01 14.52
CA ASN A 255 -26.89 7.06 15.27
C ASN A 255 -25.41 7.22 14.92
N GLU A 256 -24.53 6.91 15.87
CA GLU A 256 -23.10 6.92 15.60
C GLU A 256 -22.71 5.78 14.65
N ILE A 257 -21.96 6.11 13.59
CA ILE A 257 -21.42 5.14 12.65
C ILE A 257 -20.23 4.44 13.32
N PRO A 258 -20.24 3.09 13.47
CA PRO A 258 -19.10 2.35 13.98
C PRO A 258 -17.85 2.56 13.12
N VAL A 259 -16.70 2.83 13.73
CA VAL A 259 -15.44 3.08 12.98
C VAL A 259 -15.11 1.94 12.01
N LEU A 260 -15.26 0.68 12.45
CA LEU A 260 -14.91 -0.48 11.64
C LEU A 260 -15.97 -0.84 10.58
N ALA A 261 -17.09 -0.12 10.53
CA ALA A 261 -18.01 -0.16 9.39
C ALA A 261 -17.38 0.43 8.12
N LEU A 262 -16.36 1.28 8.28
CA LEU A 262 -15.55 1.81 7.20
C LEU A 262 -14.34 0.90 6.92
N PRO A 263 -14.24 0.25 5.74
CA PRO A 263 -13.12 -0.63 5.42
C PRO A 263 -11.74 0.03 5.54
N GLN A 264 -11.63 1.32 5.20
CA GLN A 264 -10.39 2.09 5.26
C GLN A 264 -9.93 2.35 6.70
N ALA A 265 -10.84 2.39 7.69
CA ALA A 265 -10.46 2.57 9.09
C ALA A 265 -9.74 1.36 9.67
N ARG A 266 -9.84 0.17 9.05
CA ARG A 266 -9.19 -1.06 9.53
C ARG A 266 -7.67 -0.94 9.61
N ILE A 267 -7.04 -0.15 8.73
CA ILE A 267 -5.60 0.13 8.76
C ILE A 267 -5.22 1.26 9.73
N ALA A 268 -6.21 1.94 10.31
CA ALA A 268 -6.06 3.03 11.27
C ALA A 268 -6.27 2.59 12.73
N VAL A 269 -6.59 1.31 12.96
CA VAL A 269 -6.80 0.75 14.31
C VAL A 269 -5.77 -0.35 14.55
N SER A 270 -4.96 -0.21 15.59
CA SER A 270 -4.02 -1.24 16.03
C SER A 270 -4.46 -1.82 17.36
N PHE A 271 -4.60 -3.14 17.44
CA PHE A 271 -4.83 -3.86 18.71
C PHE A 271 -3.56 -4.43 19.34
N SER A 272 -2.39 -4.10 18.78
CA SER A 272 -1.09 -4.54 19.29
C SER A 272 -0.94 -4.27 20.79
N GLU A 273 -0.37 -5.22 21.53
CA GLU A 273 -0.05 -5.06 22.96
C GLU A 273 0.84 -3.83 23.21
N HIS A 274 1.71 -3.53 22.24
CA HIS A 274 2.64 -2.41 22.24
C HIS A 274 1.94 -1.05 22.09
N LYS A 275 0.69 -1.05 21.61
CA LYS A 275 -0.14 0.16 21.62
C LYS A 275 -0.61 0.51 23.04
N GLY A 276 -0.83 -0.51 23.86
CA GLY A 276 -1.45 -0.36 25.17
C GLY A 276 -2.95 -0.05 25.06
N ASP A 277 -3.52 0.40 26.18
CA ASP A 277 -4.92 0.79 26.26
C ASP A 277 -5.17 2.19 25.68
N PHE A 278 -6.34 2.39 25.08
CA PHE A 278 -6.71 3.64 24.43
C PHE A 278 -8.23 3.86 24.46
N VAL A 279 -8.65 5.12 24.29
CA VAL A 279 -10.07 5.49 24.31
C VAL A 279 -10.86 4.64 23.30
N GLY A 280 -11.98 4.07 23.73
CA GLY A 280 -12.85 3.26 22.87
C GLY A 280 -12.28 1.89 22.46
N ARG A 281 -11.14 1.45 23.02
CA ARG A 281 -10.51 0.16 22.67
C ARG A 281 -11.48 -1.02 22.77
N GLU A 282 -12.19 -1.14 23.89
CA GLU A 282 -13.11 -2.27 24.12
C GLU A 282 -14.24 -2.34 23.07
N ALA A 283 -14.82 -1.19 22.70
CA ALA A 283 -15.86 -1.12 21.69
C ALA A 283 -15.32 -1.50 20.29
N LEU A 284 -14.13 -1.01 19.95
CA LEU A 284 -13.47 -1.36 18.69
C LEU A 284 -13.07 -2.84 18.64
N GLU A 285 -12.70 -3.46 19.77
CA GLU A 285 -12.45 -4.90 19.85
C GLU A 285 -13.73 -5.72 19.61
N ARG A 286 -14.90 -5.26 20.07
CA ARG A 286 -16.19 -5.90 19.77
C ARG A 286 -16.52 -5.80 18.29
N GLN A 287 -16.42 -4.60 17.72
CA GLN A 287 -16.59 -4.40 16.26
C GLN A 287 -15.62 -5.29 15.45
N TRP A 288 -14.36 -5.41 15.86
CA TRP A 288 -13.38 -6.26 15.19
C TRP A 288 -13.77 -7.75 15.22
N LYS A 289 -14.27 -8.24 16.35
CA LYS A 289 -14.78 -9.62 16.46
C LYS A 289 -15.96 -9.85 15.52
N THR A 290 -16.89 -8.89 15.44
CA THR A 290 -18.00 -8.96 14.48
C THR A 290 -17.52 -8.94 13.04
N LEU A 291 -16.51 -8.13 12.67
CA LEU A 291 -15.89 -8.21 11.34
C LEU A 291 -15.30 -9.59 11.03
N GLN A 292 -14.66 -10.23 12.01
CA GLN A 292 -14.09 -11.58 11.82
C GLN A 292 -15.18 -12.65 11.60
N GLN A 293 -16.35 -12.47 12.21
CA GLN A 293 -17.52 -13.33 11.99
C GLN A 293 -18.11 -13.12 10.58
N ILE A 294 -18.33 -11.86 10.21
CA ILE A 294 -18.80 -11.47 8.87
C ILE A 294 -17.88 -12.01 7.77
N ALA A 295 -16.55 -11.95 7.98
CA ALA A 295 -15.57 -12.48 7.03
C ALA A 295 -15.64 -14.00 6.84
N ARG A 296 -16.31 -14.72 7.75
CA ARG A 296 -16.60 -16.16 7.67
C ARG A 296 -18.03 -16.43 7.18
N GLU A 297 -18.71 -15.40 6.67
CA GLU A 297 -20.10 -15.43 6.22
C GLU A 297 -21.09 -15.83 7.33
N ASP A 298 -20.73 -15.55 8.59
CA ASP A 298 -21.63 -15.70 9.75
C ASP A 298 -22.25 -14.35 10.09
N PHE A 299 -23.55 -14.23 9.79
CA PHE A 299 -24.36 -13.03 10.01
C PHE A 299 -25.35 -13.20 11.18
N SER A 300 -25.16 -14.21 12.03
CA SER A 300 -26.09 -14.50 13.14
C SER A 300 -26.14 -13.41 14.21
N ASN A 301 -25.09 -12.60 14.35
CA ASN A 301 -25.05 -11.43 15.20
C ASN A 301 -24.20 -10.32 14.55
N THR A 302 -24.87 -9.27 14.09
CA THR A 302 -24.24 -8.08 13.49
C THR A 302 -24.51 -6.81 14.30
N ASP A 303 -24.89 -6.90 15.58
CA ASP A 303 -25.37 -5.74 16.36
C ASP A 303 -24.32 -4.62 16.47
N GLU A 304 -23.03 -4.97 16.56
CA GLU A 304 -21.92 -4.00 16.60
C GLU A 304 -21.62 -3.39 15.23
N LEU A 305 -22.00 -4.07 14.14
CA LEU A 305 -21.75 -3.66 12.74
C LEU A 305 -22.95 -4.01 11.84
N PRO A 306 -24.13 -3.39 12.07
CA PRO A 306 -25.35 -3.77 11.36
C PRO A 306 -25.27 -3.39 9.88
N ARG A 307 -24.51 -2.33 9.57
CA ARG A 307 -24.26 -1.83 8.23
C ARG A 307 -22.77 -1.58 8.03
N GLN A 308 -22.33 -1.52 6.79
CA GLN A 308 -20.97 -1.19 6.36
C GLN A 308 -20.99 -0.15 5.24
N ILE A 309 -19.93 0.64 5.14
CA ILE A 309 -19.71 1.56 4.03
C ILE A 309 -19.23 0.77 2.81
N ARG A 310 -20.00 0.84 1.72
CA ARG A 310 -19.77 0.08 0.49
C ARG A 310 -19.73 1.01 -0.74
N PRO A 311 -18.79 0.82 -1.67
CA PRO A 311 -18.80 1.54 -2.93
C PRO A 311 -19.97 1.11 -3.82
N LEU A 312 -20.66 2.09 -4.38
CA LEU A 312 -21.87 1.90 -5.17
C LEU A 312 -21.71 2.55 -6.54
N ALA A 313 -21.87 1.76 -7.61
CA ALA A 313 -21.86 2.25 -8.99
C ALA A 313 -23.29 2.31 -9.52
N LEU A 314 -23.78 3.48 -9.95
CA LEU A 314 -25.11 3.60 -10.53
C LEU A 314 -25.07 3.14 -12.00
N LEU A 315 -25.99 2.27 -12.36
CA LEU A 315 -26.12 1.70 -13.71
C LEU A 315 -27.11 2.51 -14.58
N GLY A 316 -28.08 3.18 -13.93
CA GLY A 316 -29.05 4.04 -14.59
C GLY A 316 -28.67 5.52 -14.62
N LYS A 317 -29.55 6.33 -15.23
CA LYS A 317 -29.38 7.80 -15.28
C LYS A 317 -29.77 8.41 -13.94
N GLY A 318 -28.87 9.18 -13.35
CA GLY A 318 -29.12 9.92 -12.11
C GLY A 318 -27.85 10.16 -11.32
N VAL A 319 -27.97 10.96 -10.26
CA VAL A 319 -26.88 11.19 -9.31
C VAL A 319 -27.47 10.99 -7.93
N ALA A 320 -26.96 9.99 -7.21
CA ALA A 320 -27.30 9.80 -5.82
C ALA A 320 -26.65 10.90 -4.97
N ARG A 321 -27.35 11.35 -3.93
CA ARG A 321 -26.86 12.31 -2.94
C ARG A 321 -27.02 11.70 -1.55
N GLN A 322 -26.33 12.28 -0.57
CA GLN A 322 -26.45 11.88 0.82
C GLN A 322 -27.93 11.79 1.25
N GLY A 323 -28.27 10.71 1.96
CA GLY A 323 -29.63 10.44 2.45
C GLY A 323 -30.54 9.73 1.44
N ALA A 324 -30.11 9.52 0.19
CA ALA A 324 -30.86 8.70 -0.75
C ALA A 324 -30.96 7.25 -0.24
N LYS A 325 -32.17 6.70 -0.20
CA LYS A 325 -32.42 5.35 0.30
C LYS A 325 -31.95 4.29 -0.69
N VAL A 326 -31.40 3.21 -0.16
CA VAL A 326 -30.94 2.03 -0.92
C VAL A 326 -31.82 0.84 -0.59
N PHE A 327 -32.21 0.10 -1.61
CA PHE A 327 -33.11 -1.05 -1.52
C PHE A 327 -32.50 -2.29 -2.18
N LYS A 328 -32.78 -3.46 -1.61
CA LYS A 328 -32.56 -4.78 -2.22
C LYS A 328 -33.85 -5.57 -2.10
N ASP A 329 -34.36 -6.11 -3.20
CA ASP A 329 -35.61 -6.88 -3.23
C ASP A 329 -36.80 -6.15 -2.57
N ASN A 330 -36.94 -4.84 -2.83
CA ASN A 330 -37.89 -3.91 -2.19
C ASN A 330 -37.71 -3.69 -0.67
N ARG A 331 -36.72 -4.28 -0.03
CA ARG A 331 -36.35 -4.03 1.37
C ARG A 331 -35.39 -2.84 1.45
N HIS A 332 -35.69 -1.88 2.31
CA HIS A 332 -34.77 -0.79 2.61
C HIS A 332 -33.57 -1.32 3.41
N ILE A 333 -32.36 -1.10 2.91
CA ILE A 333 -31.12 -1.65 3.48
C ILE A 333 -30.10 -0.59 3.91
N GLY A 334 -30.43 0.69 3.80
CA GLY A 334 -29.55 1.78 4.22
C GLY A 334 -29.56 2.99 3.29
N TYR A 335 -28.54 3.83 3.39
CA TYR A 335 -28.51 5.15 2.78
C TYR A 335 -27.21 5.41 2.04
N VAL A 336 -27.29 6.18 0.96
CA VAL A 336 -26.12 6.79 0.32
C VAL A 336 -25.53 7.83 1.28
N THR A 337 -24.23 7.77 1.51
CA THR A 337 -23.49 8.72 2.37
C THR A 337 -22.82 9.82 1.54
N SER A 338 -22.26 9.43 0.39
CA SER A 338 -21.65 10.33 -0.59
C SER A 338 -22.00 9.89 -2.01
N GLY A 339 -22.25 10.83 -2.92
CA GLY A 339 -22.57 10.50 -4.31
C GLY A 339 -22.45 11.69 -5.25
N THR A 340 -21.82 11.46 -6.41
CA THR A 340 -21.68 12.48 -7.47
C THR A 340 -21.36 11.85 -8.84
N MET A 341 -21.26 12.69 -9.87
CA MET A 341 -20.68 12.30 -11.16
C MET A 341 -19.18 12.50 -11.13
N VAL A 342 -18.43 11.49 -11.54
CA VAL A 342 -16.96 11.54 -11.61
C VAL A 342 -16.51 11.36 -13.06
N PRO A 343 -15.58 12.19 -13.57
CA PRO A 343 -15.02 12.01 -14.90
C PRO A 343 -13.90 10.96 -14.90
N ALA A 344 -13.76 10.23 -16.00
CA ALA A 344 -12.73 9.22 -16.17
C ALA A 344 -12.16 9.24 -17.59
N TRP A 345 -10.83 9.11 -17.70
CA TRP A 345 -10.16 8.95 -18.99
C TRP A 345 -10.48 7.58 -19.62
N VAL A 346 -10.62 7.56 -20.95
CA VAL A 346 -10.66 6.32 -21.72
C VAL A 346 -9.23 5.84 -21.96
N PHE A 347 -8.98 4.57 -21.62
CA PHE A 347 -7.71 3.89 -21.92
C PHE A 347 -7.85 3.05 -23.18
N ASP A 348 -6.84 3.09 -24.06
CA ASP A 348 -6.72 2.24 -25.24
C ASP A 348 -5.62 1.19 -25.04
N GLY A 349 -5.78 0.00 -25.63
CA GLY A 349 -4.91 -1.16 -25.42
C GLY A 349 -5.24 -2.02 -24.20
N GLU A 350 -4.45 -3.06 -23.97
CA GLU A 350 -4.65 -4.03 -22.88
C GLU A 350 -3.47 -4.07 -21.90
N GLY A 351 -3.76 -4.38 -20.64
CA GLY A 351 -2.75 -4.54 -19.58
C GLY A 351 -1.91 -3.28 -19.33
N LEU A 352 -0.65 -3.49 -18.93
CA LEU A 352 0.31 -2.41 -18.62
C LEU A 352 0.66 -1.53 -19.83
N SER A 353 0.43 -2.02 -21.05
CA SER A 353 0.69 -1.29 -22.29
C SER A 353 -0.40 -0.27 -22.66
N SER A 354 -1.50 -0.23 -21.89
CA SER A 354 -2.62 0.65 -22.18
C SER A 354 -2.31 2.13 -21.92
N ASN A 355 -2.77 2.99 -22.83
CA ASN A 355 -2.49 4.42 -22.85
C ASN A 355 -3.74 5.26 -22.60
N ILE A 356 -3.58 6.38 -21.89
CA ILE A 356 -4.65 7.38 -21.73
C ILE A 356 -4.89 8.07 -23.08
N THR A 357 -6.13 8.09 -23.53
CA THR A 357 -6.57 8.81 -24.73
C THR A 357 -7.03 10.24 -24.39
N GLU A 358 -7.35 11.04 -25.41
CA GLU A 358 -7.98 12.36 -25.23
C GLU A 358 -9.49 12.30 -24.92
N LYS A 359 -10.09 11.10 -24.94
CA LYS A 359 -11.52 10.92 -24.66
C LYS A 359 -11.73 10.67 -23.16
N HIS A 360 -12.77 11.26 -22.61
CA HIS A 360 -13.24 11.00 -21.25
C HIS A 360 -14.75 10.74 -21.24
N PHE A 361 -15.24 10.16 -20.16
CA PHE A 361 -16.66 9.94 -19.90
C PHE A 361 -16.99 10.25 -18.45
N LEU A 362 -18.27 10.42 -18.13
CA LEU A 362 -18.75 10.60 -16.77
C LEU A 362 -19.39 9.32 -16.25
N ARG A 363 -19.17 9.02 -14.97
CA ARG A 363 -19.78 7.89 -14.27
C ARG A 363 -20.43 8.34 -12.97
N ALA A 364 -21.62 7.83 -12.71
CA ALA A 364 -22.35 8.08 -11.47
C ALA A 364 -21.91 7.05 -10.42
N ILE A 365 -21.26 7.53 -9.36
CA ILE A 365 -20.76 6.67 -8.29
C ILE A 365 -21.10 7.25 -6.91
N GLY A 366 -21.03 6.42 -5.88
CA GLY A 366 -21.20 6.82 -4.50
C GLY A 366 -20.61 5.83 -3.51
N LEU A 367 -20.75 6.18 -2.24
CA LEU A 367 -20.59 5.32 -1.08
C LEU A 367 -21.94 5.22 -0.38
N ALA A 368 -22.25 4.06 0.18
CA ALA A 368 -23.50 3.84 0.90
C ALA A 368 -23.23 3.07 2.19
N TYR A 369 -23.91 3.47 3.26
CA TYR A 369 -23.95 2.77 4.54
C TYR A 369 -25.14 1.81 4.50
N VAL A 370 -24.87 0.54 4.24
CA VAL A 370 -25.87 -0.49 3.92
C VAL A 370 -25.64 -1.76 4.70
N ASP A 371 -26.69 -2.58 4.84
CA ASP A 371 -26.66 -3.83 5.61
C ASP A 371 -25.42 -4.68 5.32
N THR A 372 -24.82 -5.19 6.40
CA THR A 372 -23.55 -5.93 6.38
C THR A 372 -23.59 -7.21 5.53
N GLU A 373 -24.76 -7.82 5.36
CA GLU A 373 -24.99 -9.03 4.55
C GLU A 373 -24.77 -8.79 3.05
N LEU A 374 -24.69 -7.53 2.61
CA LEU A 374 -24.64 -7.18 1.20
C LEU A 374 -23.26 -7.48 0.56
N GLY A 375 -23.26 -8.45 -0.34
CA GLY A 375 -22.06 -8.95 -1.03
C GLY A 375 -21.51 -8.00 -2.09
N ASP A 376 -20.27 -8.24 -2.52
CA ASP A 376 -19.71 -7.57 -3.70
C ASP A 376 -20.47 -7.99 -4.96
N LYS A 377 -20.66 -7.07 -5.90
CA LYS A 377 -21.33 -7.26 -7.21
C LYS A 377 -22.83 -7.53 -7.14
N GLU A 378 -23.44 -7.42 -5.96
CA GLU A 378 -24.90 -7.50 -5.86
C GLU A 378 -25.56 -6.23 -6.42
N GLU A 379 -26.71 -6.42 -7.08
CA GLU A 379 -27.54 -5.33 -7.60
C GLU A 379 -28.47 -4.80 -6.53
N VAL A 380 -28.65 -3.49 -6.51
CA VAL A 380 -29.52 -2.75 -5.59
C VAL A 380 -30.22 -1.61 -6.34
N GLU A 381 -31.22 -1.02 -5.71
CA GLU A 381 -31.92 0.15 -6.24
C GLU A 381 -31.71 1.35 -5.32
N VAL A 382 -31.47 2.52 -5.91
CA VAL A 382 -31.33 3.79 -5.18
C VAL A 382 -32.49 4.70 -5.53
N GLU A 383 -33.16 5.22 -4.51
CA GLU A 383 -34.23 6.20 -4.70
C GLU A 383 -33.65 7.58 -5.01
N ILE A 384 -33.83 8.04 -6.25
CA ILE A 384 -33.38 9.35 -6.73
C ILE A 384 -34.58 10.15 -7.19
N ARG A 385 -34.94 11.18 -6.40
CA ARG A 385 -36.08 12.07 -6.69
C ARG A 385 -37.39 11.28 -6.95
N GLY A 386 -37.64 10.26 -6.12
CA GLY A 386 -38.83 9.40 -6.19
C GLY A 386 -38.80 8.34 -7.30
N LYS A 387 -37.67 8.14 -8.00
CA LYS A 387 -37.49 7.07 -8.98
C LYS A 387 -36.43 6.08 -8.49
N MET A 388 -36.72 4.79 -8.61
CA MET A 388 -35.72 3.75 -8.37
C MET A 388 -34.74 3.68 -9.54
N VAL A 389 -33.45 3.78 -9.22
CA VAL A 389 -32.36 3.70 -10.19
C VAL A 389 -31.49 2.51 -9.84
N GLN A 390 -31.29 1.61 -10.79
CA GLN A 390 -30.41 0.45 -10.62
C GLN A 390 -28.98 0.88 -10.33
N ALA A 391 -28.36 0.19 -9.37
CA ALA A 391 -26.99 0.35 -8.97
C ALA A 391 -26.40 -1.02 -8.59
N MET A 392 -25.08 -1.08 -8.46
CA MET A 392 -24.35 -2.29 -8.10
C MET A 392 -23.32 -1.96 -7.04
N VAL A 393 -23.24 -2.81 -6.02
CA VAL A 393 -22.15 -2.76 -5.04
C VAL A 393 -20.88 -3.21 -5.74
N VAL A 394 -19.85 -2.38 -5.75
CA VAL A 394 -18.57 -2.71 -6.36
C VAL A 394 -17.49 -2.73 -5.30
N PRO A 395 -16.49 -3.64 -5.41
CA PRO A 395 -15.42 -3.71 -4.42
C PRO A 395 -14.55 -2.44 -4.42
N TYR A 396 -14.46 -1.75 -5.56
CA TYR A 396 -13.66 -0.55 -5.73
C TYR A 396 -14.11 0.23 -6.98
N HIS A 397 -14.02 1.55 -6.89
CA HIS A 397 -14.22 2.47 -8.02
C HIS A 397 -12.91 2.74 -8.78
N LEU A 398 -11.76 2.63 -8.11
CA LEU A 398 -10.42 2.97 -8.61
C LEU A 398 -9.36 2.01 -8.05
N ARG A 399 -8.33 1.69 -8.83
CA ARG A 399 -7.12 0.97 -8.36
C ARG A 399 -5.84 1.66 -8.84
N SER A 400 -4.79 1.61 -8.03
CA SER A 400 -3.51 2.30 -8.26
C SER A 400 -2.30 1.35 -8.26
N GLU A 401 -2.55 0.04 -8.41
CA GLU A 401 -1.52 -1.02 -8.35
C GLU A 401 -0.58 -1.05 -9.56
N ALA A 402 -0.91 -0.31 -10.63
CA ALA A 402 -0.11 -0.21 -11.84
C ALA A 402 0.33 1.24 -12.08
N PRO A 403 1.28 1.77 -11.28
CA PRO A 403 1.81 3.12 -11.46
C PRO A 403 2.37 3.32 -12.89
N PRO A 404 2.38 4.56 -13.42
CA PRO A 404 2.19 5.81 -12.68
C PRO A 404 0.73 6.29 -12.59
N TYR A 405 -0.22 5.61 -13.23
CA TYR A 405 -1.61 6.09 -13.33
C TYR A 405 -2.56 5.29 -12.43
N ALA A 406 -3.48 5.97 -11.75
CA ALA A 406 -4.65 5.32 -11.19
C ALA A 406 -5.65 4.95 -12.31
N ARG A 407 -6.33 3.81 -12.17
CA ARG A 407 -7.21 3.24 -13.19
C ARG A 407 -8.63 3.06 -12.67
N PRO A 408 -9.64 3.62 -13.34
CA PRO A 408 -11.04 3.42 -12.96
C PRO A 408 -11.42 1.97 -13.20
N VAL A 409 -12.18 1.40 -12.26
CA VAL A 409 -12.74 0.06 -12.40
C VAL A 409 -14.20 0.20 -12.75
N LEU A 410 -14.56 -0.33 -13.92
CA LEU A 410 -15.91 -0.31 -14.42
C LEU A 410 -16.61 -1.63 -14.09
N PRO A 411 -17.89 -1.59 -13.67
CA PRO A 411 -18.69 -2.78 -13.57
C PRO A 411 -18.84 -3.39 -14.97
N LYS A 412 -18.11 -4.49 -15.23
CA LYS A 412 -18.26 -5.25 -16.48
C LYS A 412 -19.32 -6.34 -16.26
N PRO A 413 -20.26 -6.51 -17.19
CA PRO A 413 -21.03 -7.75 -17.26
C PRO A 413 -20.05 -8.92 -17.41
N GLN A 414 -20.33 -10.06 -16.76
CA GLN A 414 -19.58 -11.30 -17.03
C GLN A 414 -19.65 -11.60 -18.52
N THR A 415 -18.56 -11.39 -19.25
CA THR A 415 -18.43 -11.87 -20.62
C THR A 415 -18.27 -13.38 -20.56
N THR A 416 -19.32 -14.10 -20.90
CA THR A 416 -19.24 -15.52 -21.24
C THR A 416 -18.31 -15.65 -22.44
N ALA A 417 -17.18 -16.33 -22.22
CA ALA A 417 -16.21 -16.57 -23.26
C ALA A 417 -16.88 -17.37 -24.39
N THR A 418 -17.09 -16.75 -25.55
CA THR A 418 -17.56 -17.46 -26.74
C THR A 418 -16.47 -18.39 -27.25
N ALA A 419 -16.77 -19.68 -27.21
CA ALA A 419 -15.89 -20.73 -27.72
C ALA A 419 -15.75 -20.62 -29.25
N THR A 420 -14.65 -20.02 -29.70
CA THR A 420 -14.18 -20.07 -31.09
C THR A 420 -13.58 -21.45 -31.40
N ARG A 421 -13.79 -21.93 -32.64
CA ARG A 421 -13.35 -23.26 -33.12
C ARG A 421 -11.86 -23.54 -32.83
N ILE A 422 -11.61 -24.69 -32.21
CA ILE A 422 -10.32 -25.15 -31.67
C ILE A 422 -9.18 -25.22 -32.72
N PRO A 423 -9.38 -25.69 -33.97
CA PRO A 423 -8.26 -25.97 -34.89
C PRO A 423 -7.42 -24.73 -35.27
N ASN A 424 -8.08 -23.62 -35.62
CA ASN A 424 -7.38 -22.39 -36.03
C ASN A 424 -6.62 -21.72 -34.88
N LYS A 425 -7.08 -21.94 -33.63
CA LYS A 425 -6.38 -21.46 -32.44
C LYS A 425 -5.08 -22.20 -32.21
N VAL A 426 -5.08 -23.53 -32.39
CA VAL A 426 -3.88 -24.36 -32.19
C VAL A 426 -2.80 -23.97 -33.18
N GLU A 427 -3.12 -23.85 -34.48
CA GLU A 427 -2.14 -23.46 -35.49
C GLU A 427 -1.56 -22.06 -35.24
N THR A 428 -2.42 -21.09 -34.93
CA THR A 428 -1.98 -19.73 -34.59
C THR A 428 -1.09 -19.72 -33.34
N LEU A 429 -1.46 -20.49 -32.32
CA LEU A 429 -0.71 -20.56 -31.07
C LEU A 429 0.64 -21.27 -31.26
N LEU A 430 0.69 -22.32 -32.09
CA LEU A 430 1.94 -23.01 -32.45
C LEU A 430 2.88 -22.06 -33.16
N LYS A 431 2.39 -21.33 -34.17
CA LYS A 431 3.19 -20.35 -34.90
C LYS A 431 3.75 -19.27 -33.96
N LYS A 432 2.89 -18.67 -33.13
CA LYS A 432 3.31 -17.67 -32.13
C LYS A 432 4.31 -18.23 -31.11
N THR A 433 4.13 -19.48 -30.69
CA THR A 433 5.06 -20.16 -29.76
C THR A 433 6.43 -20.38 -30.39
N ILE A 434 6.48 -20.80 -31.66
CA ILE A 434 7.73 -20.96 -32.41
C ILE A 434 8.43 -19.61 -32.58
N GLU A 435 7.69 -18.58 -33.03
CA GLU A 435 8.22 -17.22 -33.19
C GLU A 435 8.78 -16.68 -31.87
N ASN A 436 8.03 -16.79 -30.77
CA ASN A 436 8.48 -16.39 -29.45
C ASN A 436 9.71 -17.18 -28.96
N THR A 437 9.78 -18.49 -29.24
CA THR A 437 10.94 -19.32 -28.90
C THR A 437 12.20 -18.86 -29.64
N VAL A 438 12.09 -18.63 -30.95
CA VAL A 438 13.21 -18.16 -31.78
C VAL A 438 13.64 -16.76 -31.34
N TRP A 439 12.69 -15.87 -31.08
CA TRP A 439 12.96 -14.52 -30.58
C TRP A 439 13.74 -14.57 -29.25
N ARG A 440 13.27 -15.36 -28.27
CA ARG A 440 13.96 -15.52 -26.97
C ARG A 440 15.37 -16.12 -27.08
N GLN A 441 15.62 -16.98 -28.07
CA GLN A 441 16.94 -17.63 -28.25
C GLN A 441 17.95 -16.81 -29.05
N ARG A 442 17.48 -15.99 -29.99
CA ARG A 442 18.37 -15.40 -31.01
C ARG A 442 18.31 -13.88 -31.09
N GLN A 443 17.27 -13.27 -30.54
CA GLN A 443 16.96 -11.85 -30.73
C GLN A 443 16.70 -11.10 -29.43
N CYS A 444 16.68 -11.80 -28.29
CA CYS A 444 16.44 -11.26 -26.96
C CYS A 444 17.59 -11.64 -26.02
N ILE A 445 17.96 -10.71 -25.14
CA ILE A 445 18.76 -11.00 -23.95
C ILE A 445 17.77 -11.22 -22.82
N ASN A 446 17.57 -12.46 -22.38
CA ASN A 446 16.69 -12.74 -21.25
C ASN A 446 17.41 -12.31 -19.97
N LEU A 447 16.85 -11.33 -19.26
CA LEU A 447 17.45 -10.79 -18.04
C LEU A 447 17.22 -11.69 -16.81
N ILE A 448 16.34 -12.68 -16.94
CA ILE A 448 15.96 -13.63 -15.90
C ILE A 448 16.23 -15.05 -16.41
N PRO A 449 16.97 -15.91 -15.68
CA PRO A 449 17.28 -17.27 -16.13
C PRO A 449 16.06 -18.15 -16.39
N SER A 450 14.97 -17.99 -15.64
CA SER A 450 13.72 -18.74 -15.89
C SER A 450 13.01 -18.32 -17.17
N GLU A 451 13.40 -17.18 -17.76
CA GLU A 451 12.96 -16.74 -19.07
C GLU A 451 13.80 -17.34 -20.21
N MET A 452 14.96 -17.91 -19.91
CA MET A 452 15.78 -18.61 -20.87
C MET A 452 15.04 -19.85 -21.35
N THR A 453 14.99 -20.03 -22.66
CA THR A 453 14.45 -21.26 -23.20
C THR A 453 15.50 -22.37 -23.10
N PRO A 454 15.17 -23.59 -22.63
CA PRO A 454 16.12 -24.68 -22.58
C PRO A 454 16.63 -25.03 -23.98
N SER A 455 17.89 -25.48 -24.07
CA SER A 455 18.48 -25.97 -25.32
C SER A 455 17.69 -27.18 -25.84
N PRO A 456 17.72 -27.48 -27.15
CA PRO A 456 17.05 -28.67 -27.67
C PRO A 456 17.44 -29.96 -26.95
N MET A 457 18.70 -30.09 -26.51
CA MET A 457 19.18 -31.25 -25.74
C MET A 457 18.55 -31.29 -24.35
N VAL A 458 18.51 -30.16 -23.63
CA VAL A 458 17.84 -30.08 -22.31
C VAL A 458 16.35 -30.38 -22.47
N ARG A 459 15.68 -29.85 -23.51
CA ARG A 459 14.29 -30.18 -23.80
C ARG A 459 14.10 -31.67 -24.02
N LEU A 460 14.91 -32.27 -24.88
CA LEU A 460 14.88 -33.71 -25.11
C LEU A 460 15.02 -34.46 -23.80
N LEU A 461 16.05 -34.20 -22.99
CA LEU A 461 16.24 -34.83 -21.68
C LEU A 461 15.03 -34.62 -20.73
N THR A 462 14.50 -33.39 -20.62
CA THR A 462 13.32 -33.09 -19.78
C THR A 462 12.00 -33.66 -20.33
N THR A 463 11.91 -33.97 -21.62
CA THR A 463 10.77 -34.69 -22.22
C THR A 463 10.93 -36.20 -22.16
N MET A 464 12.18 -36.67 -22.11
CA MET A 464 12.52 -38.07 -21.84
C MET A 464 12.39 -38.40 -20.35
N ASP A 465 12.24 -37.36 -19.52
CA ASP A 465 11.89 -37.45 -18.11
C ASP A 465 10.36 -37.61 -17.92
N PRO A 466 9.87 -38.76 -17.42
CA PRO A 466 8.48 -38.94 -17.02
C PRO A 466 8.16 -38.36 -15.61
N ALA A 467 8.99 -37.51 -15.00
CA ALA A 467 8.81 -36.90 -13.66
C ALA A 467 7.66 -35.87 -13.54
N PHE A 468 6.59 -36.04 -14.31
CA PHE A 468 5.24 -35.73 -13.82
C PHE A 468 4.64 -36.89 -13.00
N ARG A 469 5.33 -38.03 -12.86
CA ARG A 469 4.95 -39.07 -11.90
C ARG A 469 5.46 -38.69 -10.50
N TYR A 470 4.55 -38.72 -9.53
CA TYR A 470 4.81 -38.53 -8.10
C TYR A 470 6.05 -39.33 -7.63
N ALA A 471 7.21 -38.68 -7.52
CA ALA A 471 8.43 -39.29 -6.99
C ALA A 471 8.43 -39.25 -5.45
N GLU A 472 7.42 -39.90 -4.84
CA GLU A 472 7.48 -40.20 -3.41
C GLU A 472 8.53 -41.28 -3.20
N HIS A 473 9.66 -40.90 -2.61
CA HIS A 473 10.67 -41.81 -2.11
C HIS A 473 10.45 -42.00 -0.62
N ARG A 474 10.69 -43.20 -0.11
CA ARG A 474 10.68 -43.46 1.32
C ARG A 474 12.03 -44.02 1.73
N LYS A 475 12.65 -43.40 2.72
CA LYS A 475 13.79 -44.00 3.43
C LYS A 475 13.29 -45.19 4.22
N LEU A 476 13.69 -46.38 3.79
CA LEU A 476 13.36 -47.62 4.49
C LEU A 476 14.49 -47.96 5.46
N LYS A 477 14.23 -47.80 6.76
CA LYS A 477 15.19 -48.14 7.82
C LYS A 477 15.70 -49.58 7.75
N ALA A 478 14.90 -50.48 7.19
CA ALA A 478 15.28 -51.88 6.97
C ALA A 478 16.42 -52.07 5.96
N PHE A 479 16.67 -51.06 5.12
CA PHE A 479 17.73 -51.05 4.10
C PHE A 479 18.71 -49.92 4.38
N GLU A 480 19.11 -49.72 5.64
CA GLU A 480 20.08 -48.67 6.03
C GLU A 480 19.69 -47.27 5.54
N GLU A 481 18.37 -46.99 5.56
CA GLU A 481 17.78 -45.72 5.07
C GLU A 481 17.89 -45.47 3.57
N MET A 482 18.14 -46.52 2.76
CA MET A 482 18.10 -46.44 1.30
C MET A 482 16.78 -45.81 0.81
N GLU A 483 16.90 -44.88 -0.13
CA GLU A 483 15.75 -44.25 -0.78
C GLU A 483 15.13 -45.22 -1.77
N VAL A 484 13.94 -45.72 -1.44
CA VAL A 484 13.18 -46.60 -2.32
C VAL A 484 12.07 -45.78 -2.98
N PHE A 485 12.10 -45.72 -4.32
CA PHE A 485 11.05 -45.10 -5.12
C PHE A 485 9.76 -45.91 -5.01
N TYR A 486 8.63 -45.23 -4.81
CA TYR A 486 7.32 -45.88 -4.70
C TYR A 486 6.89 -46.61 -5.98
N TYR A 487 7.36 -46.14 -7.15
CA TYR A 487 7.05 -46.72 -8.46
C TYR A 487 8.25 -47.50 -9.02
N GLN A 488 7.98 -48.69 -9.54
CA GLN A 488 8.99 -49.54 -10.18
C GLN A 488 9.31 -49.07 -11.61
N GLY A 489 10.53 -49.37 -12.09
CA GLY A 489 10.98 -49.07 -13.46
C GLY A 489 11.53 -47.66 -13.65
N THR A 490 11.97 -47.00 -12.57
CA THR A 490 12.54 -45.65 -12.57
C THR A 490 14.06 -45.63 -12.40
N ASP A 491 14.73 -46.78 -12.45
CA ASP A 491 16.16 -46.91 -12.13
C ASP A 491 17.05 -46.05 -13.04
N PHE A 492 16.77 -46.06 -14.35
CA PHE A 492 17.46 -45.21 -15.33
C PHE A 492 17.25 -43.72 -15.06
N ILE A 493 16.09 -43.33 -14.52
CA ILE A 493 15.76 -41.93 -14.20
C ILE A 493 16.56 -41.50 -12.98
N ALA A 494 16.61 -42.34 -11.94
CA ALA A 494 17.41 -42.09 -10.74
C ALA A 494 18.90 -41.97 -11.08
N GLU A 495 19.41 -42.81 -11.98
CA GLU A 495 20.78 -42.73 -12.49
C GLU A 495 21.05 -41.38 -13.19
N VAL A 496 20.19 -40.98 -14.12
CA VAL A 496 20.33 -39.69 -14.82
C VAL A 496 20.25 -38.51 -13.84
N GLU A 497 19.31 -38.52 -12.89
CA GLU A 497 19.17 -37.47 -11.89
C GLU A 497 20.43 -37.37 -11.01
N GLN A 498 20.97 -38.51 -10.56
CA GLN A 498 22.19 -38.55 -9.75
C GLN A 498 23.40 -38.02 -10.52
N LEU A 499 23.58 -38.46 -11.78
CA LEU A 499 24.67 -37.97 -12.64
C LEU A 499 24.56 -36.46 -12.88
N VAL A 500 23.35 -35.95 -13.12
CA VAL A 500 23.12 -34.50 -13.27
C VAL A 500 23.45 -33.76 -11.98
N LYS A 501 23.03 -34.26 -10.82
CA LYS A 501 23.36 -33.65 -9.52
C LYS A 501 24.87 -33.63 -9.28
N GLU A 502 25.57 -34.71 -9.55
CA GLU A 502 27.04 -34.81 -9.39
C GLU A 502 27.79 -33.82 -10.29
N GLU A 503 27.45 -33.79 -11.58
CA GLU A 503 28.05 -32.87 -12.54
C GLU A 503 27.73 -31.41 -12.21
N MET A 504 26.50 -31.11 -11.82
CA MET A 504 26.10 -29.76 -11.39
C MET A 504 26.79 -29.35 -10.09
N ALA A 505 26.92 -30.25 -9.11
CA ALA A 505 27.59 -29.99 -7.85
C ALA A 505 29.07 -29.67 -8.07
N SER A 506 29.73 -30.47 -8.93
CA SER A 506 31.11 -30.25 -9.38
C SER A 506 31.26 -28.90 -10.11
N TYR A 507 30.38 -28.61 -11.07
CA TYR A 507 30.41 -27.36 -11.83
C TYR A 507 30.19 -26.11 -10.97
N LEU A 508 29.22 -26.16 -10.05
CA LEU A 508 28.87 -25.05 -9.16
C LEU A 508 29.78 -24.95 -7.94
N GLY A 509 30.56 -25.99 -7.62
CA GLY A 509 31.37 -26.07 -6.43
C GLY A 509 30.54 -26.12 -5.14
N CYS A 510 29.38 -26.78 -5.16
CA CYS A 510 28.48 -26.92 -4.01
C CYS A 510 28.35 -28.38 -3.55
N THR A 511 27.88 -28.58 -2.32
CA THR A 511 27.76 -29.92 -1.73
C THR A 511 26.45 -30.62 -2.05
N GLU A 512 25.41 -29.86 -2.38
CA GLU A 512 24.05 -30.36 -2.60
C GLU A 512 23.45 -29.67 -3.83
N VAL A 513 22.72 -30.42 -4.65
CA VAL A 513 22.02 -29.91 -5.84
C VAL A 513 20.63 -30.54 -5.94
N GLU A 514 19.64 -29.69 -6.21
CA GLU A 514 18.32 -30.12 -6.67
C GLU A 514 18.24 -29.90 -8.20
N ALA A 515 18.10 -30.97 -8.97
CA ALA A 515 18.08 -30.92 -10.43
C ALA A 515 16.72 -30.42 -10.97
N ARG A 516 15.66 -30.48 -10.17
CA ARG A 516 14.32 -30.03 -10.59
C ARG A 516 14.26 -28.50 -10.67
N PRO A 517 13.76 -27.94 -11.79
CA PRO A 517 13.58 -26.52 -11.92
C PRO A 517 12.41 -26.06 -11.04
N ILE A 518 12.73 -25.36 -9.95
CA ILE A 518 11.75 -24.71 -9.07
C ILE A 518 11.86 -23.20 -9.19
N SER A 519 10.77 -22.49 -8.90
CA SER A 519 10.84 -21.03 -8.84
C SER A 519 11.69 -20.57 -7.65
N GLY A 520 12.34 -19.40 -7.77
CA GLY A 520 13.08 -18.81 -6.64
C GLY A 520 12.22 -18.61 -5.38
N GLN A 521 10.90 -18.48 -5.54
CA GLN A 521 9.97 -18.44 -4.42
C GLN A 521 9.90 -19.77 -3.67
N LEU A 522 9.81 -20.90 -4.37
CA LEU A 522 9.82 -22.22 -3.74
C LEU A 522 11.18 -22.56 -3.16
N ALA A 523 12.27 -22.19 -3.85
CA ALA A 523 13.64 -22.39 -3.36
C ALA A 523 13.86 -21.66 -2.04
N ASN A 524 13.54 -20.36 -1.98
CA ASN A 524 13.67 -19.59 -0.74
C ASN A 524 12.73 -20.09 0.36
N MET A 525 11.50 -20.49 0.02
CA MET A 525 10.56 -21.06 0.99
C MET A 525 11.13 -22.33 1.64
N ALA A 526 11.77 -23.21 0.85
CA ALA A 526 12.44 -24.40 1.37
C ALA A 526 13.60 -24.05 2.32
N VAL A 527 14.45 -23.09 1.94
CA VAL A 527 15.56 -22.61 2.77
C VAL A 527 15.05 -22.00 4.07
N PHE A 528 14.10 -21.07 4.01
CA PHE A 528 13.55 -20.41 5.19
C PHE A 528 12.82 -21.39 6.11
N SER A 529 12.08 -22.35 5.53
CA SER A 529 11.45 -23.43 6.30
C SER A 529 12.49 -24.29 7.00
N GLY A 530 13.61 -24.62 6.34
CA GLY A 530 14.70 -25.38 6.95
C GLY A 530 15.36 -24.62 8.11
N LEU A 531 15.59 -23.31 7.96
CA LEU A 531 16.09 -22.45 9.03
C LEU A 531 15.14 -22.43 10.22
N VAL A 532 13.83 -22.22 9.99
CA VAL A 532 12.82 -22.21 11.05
C VAL A 532 12.68 -23.59 11.71
N ASP A 533 12.70 -24.69 10.97
CA ASP A 533 12.68 -26.04 11.57
C ASP A 533 13.93 -26.27 12.43
N TYR A 534 15.12 -25.89 11.94
CA TYR A 534 16.36 -25.98 12.72
C TYR A 534 16.28 -25.16 14.01
N MET A 535 15.78 -23.93 13.95
CA MET A 535 15.56 -23.09 15.14
C MET A 535 14.61 -23.74 16.15
N ASN A 536 13.62 -24.50 15.69
CA ASN A 536 12.59 -25.11 16.53
C ASN A 536 12.81 -26.60 16.81
N ARG A 537 13.97 -27.17 16.42
CA ARG A 537 14.26 -28.61 16.50
C ARG A 537 14.07 -29.25 17.88
N PHE A 538 14.24 -28.48 18.95
CA PHE A 538 14.07 -28.95 20.33
C PHE A 538 12.70 -28.60 20.95
N SER A 539 11.85 -27.83 20.28
CA SER A 539 10.56 -27.34 20.81
C SER A 539 9.44 -27.45 19.76
N ARG A 540 9.14 -28.68 19.36
CA ARG A 540 8.15 -28.96 18.30
C ARG A 540 6.68 -28.89 18.74
N LYS A 541 6.42 -28.76 20.04
CA LYS A 541 5.06 -28.72 20.62
C LYS A 541 4.60 -27.31 21.02
N ALA A 542 5.46 -26.30 20.87
CA ALA A 542 5.14 -24.90 21.14
C ALA A 542 4.93 -24.15 19.81
N ASP A 543 4.41 -22.93 19.89
CA ASP A 543 4.34 -22.06 18.72
C ASP A 543 5.74 -21.85 18.12
N PRO A 544 5.91 -22.08 16.81
CA PRO A 544 7.22 -22.04 16.18
C PRO A 544 7.80 -20.64 16.23
N ARG A 545 9.03 -20.53 16.71
CA ARG A 545 9.82 -19.30 16.64
C ARG A 545 10.08 -18.96 15.19
N ARG A 546 9.80 -17.71 14.83
CA ARG A 546 10.14 -17.12 13.53
C ARG A 546 11.49 -16.43 13.58
N ILE A 547 12.08 -16.18 12.41
CA ILE A 547 13.34 -15.45 12.23
C ILE A 547 13.14 -14.02 12.73
N GLN A 548 13.88 -13.63 13.78
CA GLN A 548 13.59 -12.41 14.55
C GLN A 548 13.93 -11.10 13.83
N MET A 549 14.91 -11.13 12.94
CA MET A 549 15.32 -9.96 12.18
C MET A 549 16.04 -10.40 10.90
N VAL A 550 15.68 -9.81 9.77
CA VAL A 550 16.25 -10.11 8.46
C VAL A 550 16.77 -8.82 7.83
N LEU A 551 18.00 -8.87 7.28
CA LEU A 551 18.54 -7.81 6.43
C LEU A 551 18.52 -8.29 4.98
N ASN A 552 17.91 -7.55 4.05
CA ASN A 552 17.83 -7.95 2.64
C ASN A 552 17.87 -6.75 1.66
N ASN A 553 17.86 -7.00 0.35
CA ASN A 553 17.78 -5.91 -0.64
C ASN A 553 16.33 -5.44 -0.83
N HIS A 554 16.08 -4.14 -0.91
CA HIS A 554 14.75 -3.61 -1.21
C HIS A 554 14.34 -3.90 -2.67
N ILE A 555 13.07 -4.24 -2.91
CA ILE A 555 12.58 -4.63 -4.26
C ILE A 555 12.78 -3.53 -5.32
N ASN A 556 12.51 -2.26 -4.99
CA ASN A 556 12.72 -1.14 -5.91
C ASN A 556 14.20 -0.75 -6.09
N LYS A 557 15.12 -1.43 -5.38
CA LYS A 557 16.57 -1.21 -5.42
C LYS A 557 17.28 -2.48 -5.92
N GLY A 558 16.58 -3.27 -6.74
CA GLY A 558 17.08 -4.49 -7.37
C GLY A 558 16.85 -5.77 -6.57
N GLY A 559 16.27 -5.69 -5.36
CA GLY A 559 15.95 -6.86 -4.54
C GLY A 559 14.95 -7.80 -5.21
N HIS A 560 15.11 -9.09 -4.96
CA HIS A 560 14.24 -10.13 -5.52
C HIS A 560 13.02 -10.37 -4.61
N LEU A 561 11.85 -10.64 -5.23
CA LEU A 561 10.57 -10.77 -4.55
C LEU A 561 10.55 -11.91 -3.52
N SER A 562 11.19 -13.04 -3.81
CA SER A 562 11.18 -14.21 -2.91
C SER A 562 11.92 -13.95 -1.59
N ALA A 563 12.83 -12.99 -1.55
CA ALA A 563 13.49 -12.56 -0.32
C ALA A 563 12.68 -11.55 0.50
N GLN A 564 11.51 -11.10 0.01
CA GLN A 564 10.67 -10.10 0.68
C GLN A 564 9.54 -10.72 1.51
N PRO A 565 9.03 -10.02 2.53
CA PRO A 565 7.82 -10.42 3.27
C PRO A 565 6.54 -10.51 2.42
N MET A 566 6.52 -9.88 1.24
CA MET A 566 5.43 -10.07 0.28
C MET A 566 5.62 -11.32 -0.61
N GLY A 567 6.79 -11.95 -0.56
CA GLY A 567 7.13 -13.21 -1.22
C GLY A 567 7.29 -14.36 -0.22
N ALA A 568 8.31 -15.19 -0.39
CA ALA A 568 8.49 -16.42 0.39
C ALA A 568 8.77 -16.17 1.87
N LEU A 569 9.30 -15.01 2.25
CA LEU A 569 9.74 -14.73 3.61
C LEU A 569 8.57 -14.52 4.60
N ARG A 570 7.36 -14.20 4.10
CA ARG A 570 6.19 -13.78 4.89
C ARG A 570 5.93 -14.64 6.13
N ASP A 571 5.98 -15.95 5.95
CA ASP A 571 5.56 -16.92 6.97
C ASP A 571 6.70 -17.36 7.89
N PHE A 572 7.93 -16.93 7.61
CA PHE A 572 9.14 -17.34 8.34
C PHE A 572 9.78 -16.23 9.14
N VAL A 573 9.51 -14.95 8.80
CA VAL A 573 9.99 -13.80 9.57
C VAL A 573 9.02 -13.43 10.69
N SER A 574 9.56 -13.00 11.82
CA SER A 574 8.76 -12.48 12.94
C SER A 574 8.11 -11.15 12.56
N TRP A 575 7.12 -10.76 13.34
CA TRP A 575 6.54 -9.43 13.29
C TRP A 575 7.20 -8.59 14.38
N THR A 576 7.90 -7.51 14.02
CA THR A 576 8.40 -6.56 15.02
C THR A 576 7.22 -5.80 15.61
N ARG A 577 6.94 -6.06 16.88
CA ARG A 577 5.81 -5.44 17.57
C ARG A 577 5.97 -3.93 17.76
N ASP A 578 7.21 -3.43 17.75
CA ASP A 578 7.51 -1.99 17.85
C ASP A 578 7.17 -1.20 16.59
N TRP A 579 7.31 -1.81 15.39
CA TRP A 579 7.00 -1.15 14.11
C TRP A 579 5.67 -1.60 13.50
N ASP A 580 5.02 -2.59 14.11
CA ASP A 580 3.83 -3.26 13.62
C ASP A 580 3.96 -3.74 12.17
N ARG A 581 5.11 -4.39 11.86
CA ARG A 581 5.50 -4.84 10.51
C ARG A 581 6.35 -6.12 10.57
N PRO A 582 6.56 -6.83 9.46
CA PRO A 582 7.57 -7.89 9.39
C PRO A 582 8.95 -7.36 9.80
N ALA A 583 9.71 -8.15 10.55
CA ALA A 583 11.01 -7.81 11.09
C ALA A 583 12.12 -7.84 10.03
N VAL A 584 12.02 -6.94 9.06
CA VAL A 584 12.95 -6.81 7.95
C VAL A 584 13.49 -5.39 7.94
N VAL A 585 14.79 -5.27 7.71
CA VAL A 585 15.53 -4.05 7.37
C VAL A 585 16.13 -4.23 5.99
N ASN A 586 16.22 -3.17 5.18
CA ASN A 586 16.87 -3.27 3.88
C ASN A 586 18.32 -2.77 3.94
N PHE A 587 19.18 -3.31 3.07
CA PHE A 587 20.49 -2.75 2.82
C PHE A 587 20.37 -1.28 2.37
N PRO A 588 21.14 -0.36 2.98
CA PRO A 588 21.31 0.98 2.48
C PRO A 588 22.10 0.92 1.17
N VAL A 589 21.83 1.87 0.30
CA VAL A 589 22.45 1.97 -1.03
C VAL A 589 23.04 3.36 -1.22
N LEU A 590 24.03 3.47 -2.09
CA LEU A 590 24.64 4.77 -2.38
C LEU A 590 23.62 5.73 -3.00
N LYS A 591 23.69 7.00 -2.63
CA LYS A 591 22.77 8.05 -3.09
C LYS A 591 22.79 8.22 -4.62
N ASP A 592 23.97 8.17 -5.22
CA ASP A 592 24.20 8.28 -6.66
C ASP A 592 24.02 6.96 -7.41
N ASN A 593 23.93 5.83 -6.69
CA ASN A 593 23.77 4.52 -7.29
C ASN A 593 22.86 3.60 -6.45
N PRO A 594 21.54 3.58 -6.72
CA PRO A 594 20.57 2.82 -5.94
C PRO A 594 20.71 1.30 -6.05
N TYR A 595 21.62 0.80 -6.89
CA TYR A 595 21.87 -0.63 -7.07
C TYR A 595 23.17 -1.10 -6.42
N LYS A 596 23.91 -0.20 -5.75
CA LYS A 596 25.15 -0.51 -5.03
C LYS A 596 24.96 -0.30 -3.53
N ILE A 597 25.27 -1.33 -2.75
CA ILE A 597 25.17 -1.27 -1.28
C ILE A 597 26.15 -0.24 -0.74
N ASP A 598 25.69 0.59 0.20
CA ASP A 598 26.57 1.41 1.03
C ASP A 598 27.10 0.54 2.18
N LEU A 599 28.37 0.15 2.06
CA LEU A 599 29.00 -0.74 3.03
C LEU A 599 29.07 -0.10 4.42
N ALA A 600 29.45 1.18 4.54
CA ALA A 600 29.62 1.82 5.84
C ALA A 600 28.30 1.85 6.61
N ALA A 601 27.23 2.34 5.97
CA ALA A 601 25.90 2.35 6.56
C ALA A 601 25.36 0.93 6.82
N THR A 602 25.73 -0.05 5.99
CA THR A 602 25.36 -1.45 6.23
C THR A 602 25.97 -2.00 7.51
N LEU A 603 27.25 -1.71 7.77
CA LEU A 603 27.93 -2.19 8.98
C LEU A 603 27.32 -1.57 10.25
N GLU A 604 26.93 -0.29 10.20
CA GLU A 604 26.20 0.37 11.30
C GLU A 604 24.86 -0.31 11.58
N LEU A 605 24.08 -0.62 10.55
CA LEU A 605 22.81 -1.34 10.71
C LEU A 605 23.00 -2.76 11.24
N LEU A 606 24.09 -3.45 10.87
CA LEU A 606 24.39 -4.79 11.38
C LEU A 606 24.65 -4.76 12.90
N ASP A 607 25.40 -3.77 13.39
CA ASP A 607 25.62 -3.62 14.83
C ASP A 607 24.33 -3.24 15.58
N GLN A 608 23.54 -2.33 14.99
CA GLN A 608 22.29 -1.86 15.58
C GLN A 608 21.22 -2.95 15.67
N HIS A 609 20.97 -3.68 14.57
CA HIS A 609 19.83 -4.59 14.45
C HIS A 609 20.17 -6.06 14.67
N ARG A 610 21.45 -6.45 14.57
CA ARG A 610 21.95 -7.81 14.78
C ARG A 610 21.05 -8.88 14.11
N PRO A 611 20.88 -8.82 12.78
CA PRO A 611 19.94 -9.70 12.07
C PRO A 611 20.31 -11.18 12.22
N GLN A 612 19.31 -12.05 12.32
CA GLN A 612 19.53 -13.51 12.33
C GLN A 612 19.80 -14.06 10.93
N LEU A 613 19.24 -13.41 9.91
CA LEU A 613 19.40 -13.78 8.50
C LEU A 613 19.75 -12.54 7.67
N ILE A 614 20.77 -12.65 6.83
CA ILE A 614 21.20 -11.63 5.89
C ILE A 614 21.09 -12.22 4.49
N VAL A 615 20.23 -11.65 3.65
CA VAL A 615 19.94 -12.16 2.30
C VAL A 615 20.44 -11.19 1.25
N PHE A 616 21.53 -11.53 0.59
CA PHE A 616 21.97 -10.89 -0.65
C PHE A 616 21.18 -11.50 -1.81
N GLY A 617 20.00 -10.93 -2.09
CA GLY A 617 19.06 -11.48 -3.07
C GLY A 617 18.57 -10.42 -4.02
N LYS A 618 19.34 -10.18 -5.08
CA LYS A 618 18.96 -9.27 -6.17
C LYS A 618 18.45 -10.05 -7.37
N SER A 619 17.51 -9.46 -8.10
CA SER A 619 17.05 -9.99 -9.39
C SER A 619 18.14 -9.89 -10.47
N MET A 620 19.07 -8.94 -10.31
CA MET A 620 20.22 -8.74 -11.20
C MET A 620 21.40 -8.15 -10.41
N PHE A 621 22.60 -8.69 -10.64
CA PHE A 621 23.83 -8.27 -9.97
C PHE A 621 24.66 -7.37 -10.88
N ILE A 622 24.46 -6.06 -10.75
CA ILE A 622 25.18 -5.04 -11.56
C ILE A 622 26.55 -4.70 -10.92
N HIS A 623 26.62 -4.79 -9.59
CA HIS A 623 27.82 -4.50 -8.80
C HIS A 623 28.16 -5.69 -7.92
N LYS A 624 29.44 -5.81 -7.57
CA LYS A 624 29.89 -6.82 -6.61
C LYS A 624 29.26 -6.51 -5.24
N GLU A 625 28.59 -7.50 -4.66
CA GLU A 625 28.04 -7.40 -3.30
C GLU A 625 29.16 -7.55 -2.26
N PRO A 626 29.13 -6.78 -1.15
CA PRO A 626 30.17 -6.80 -0.12
C PRO A 626 30.04 -7.98 0.85
N VAL A 627 29.85 -9.19 0.33
CA VAL A 627 29.60 -10.40 1.14
C VAL A 627 30.79 -10.71 2.04
N ALA A 628 32.02 -10.59 1.51
CA ALA A 628 33.24 -10.91 2.27
C ALA A 628 33.46 -9.93 3.44
N GLU A 629 33.17 -8.65 3.20
CA GLU A 629 33.28 -7.59 4.18
C GLU A 629 32.24 -7.76 5.30
N VAL A 630 30.99 -8.08 4.94
CA VAL A 630 29.94 -8.39 5.92
C VAL A 630 30.29 -9.64 6.74
N CYS A 631 30.72 -10.73 6.10
CA CYS A 631 31.13 -11.95 6.82
C CYS A 631 32.28 -11.69 7.80
N ARG A 632 33.27 -10.86 7.40
CA ARG A 632 34.38 -10.48 8.28
C ARG A 632 33.87 -9.71 9.50
N PHE A 633 33.01 -8.72 9.29
CA PHE A 633 32.42 -7.93 10.37
C PHE A 633 31.65 -8.79 11.37
N LEU A 634 30.83 -9.73 10.88
CA LEU A 634 30.08 -10.66 11.73
C LEU A 634 31.01 -11.51 12.59
N ALA A 635 32.08 -12.04 12.01
CA ALA A 635 33.07 -12.85 12.72
C ALA A 635 33.82 -12.03 13.78
N GLU A 636 34.26 -10.82 13.44
CA GLU A 636 34.97 -9.91 14.35
C GLU A 636 34.11 -9.47 15.54
N ASN A 637 32.79 -9.37 15.36
CA ASN A 637 31.84 -8.93 16.38
C ASN A 637 31.07 -10.08 17.06
N GLY A 638 31.38 -11.34 16.73
CA GLY A 638 30.73 -12.52 17.32
C GLY A 638 29.23 -12.63 17.05
N LEU A 639 28.77 -12.19 15.87
CA LEU A 639 27.37 -12.25 15.45
C LEU A 639 27.07 -13.56 14.71
N ASP A 640 26.17 -14.37 15.27
CA ASP A 640 25.77 -15.69 14.73
C ASP A 640 24.67 -15.57 13.64
N SER A 641 24.91 -14.72 12.65
CA SER A 641 23.99 -14.46 11.55
C SER A 641 24.18 -15.45 10.41
N VAL A 642 23.09 -15.97 9.85
CA VAL A 642 23.13 -16.73 8.60
C VAL A 642 23.25 -15.78 7.42
N VAL A 643 24.29 -15.92 6.60
CA VAL A 643 24.44 -15.17 5.35
C VAL A 643 24.02 -16.03 4.17
N MET A 644 22.97 -15.62 3.47
CA MET A 644 22.42 -16.26 2.29
C MET A 644 22.68 -15.41 1.05
N CYS A 645 23.27 -16.01 0.03
CA CYS A 645 23.35 -15.41 -1.31
C CYS A 645 22.24 -16.03 -2.16
N ASP A 646 21.14 -15.31 -2.35
CA ASP A 646 20.04 -15.73 -3.21
C ASP A 646 20.39 -15.40 -4.67
N MET A 647 20.81 -16.45 -5.38
CA MET A 647 21.16 -16.42 -6.79
C MET A 647 20.06 -17.03 -7.67
N ALA A 648 18.79 -17.02 -7.24
CA ALA A 648 17.67 -17.58 -8.02
C ALA A 648 17.53 -16.99 -9.44
N HIS A 649 18.20 -15.86 -9.72
CA HIS A 649 18.26 -15.20 -11.04
C HIS A 649 19.65 -15.13 -11.66
N VAL A 650 20.62 -15.89 -11.15
CA VAL A 650 21.98 -15.91 -11.71
C VAL A 650 22.21 -17.24 -12.40
N LEU A 651 21.92 -17.26 -13.70
CA LEU A 651 22.58 -18.08 -14.72
C LEU A 651 22.13 -17.55 -16.09
N GLY A 652 22.88 -16.56 -16.59
CA GLY A 652 22.57 -15.91 -17.87
C GLY A 652 23.29 -14.59 -18.17
N LEU A 653 24.60 -14.50 -17.92
CA LEU A 653 25.51 -13.69 -18.74
C LEU A 653 26.68 -14.58 -19.16
#